data_AF-A0A814ED77-F1
#
_entry.id   AF-A0A814ED77-F1
#
_cell.length_a   1.000
_cell.length_b   1.000
_cell.length_c   1.000
_cell.angle_alpha   90.00
_cell.angle_beta   90.00
_cell.angle_gamma   90.00
#
_symmetry.space_group_name_H-M   'P 1'
#
loop_
_entity.id
_entity.type
_entity.pdbx_description
1 polymer ?
#
loop_
_entity_poly.entity_id
_entity_poly.type
_entity_poly.pdbx_seq_one_letter_code
_entity_poly.pdbx_strand_id
1 'polypeptide(L)'
;MSNHSDEDEDLSQDEQDQDLDQQVEEDLDVQQQNAFVTDDADVEVSNQQQLGEYEDIEPIEAQPPNEIDVDEQERHQSGTPAFRTLEELFKEGVLTGTQMALLKSKYIDLQNALTQSRQAEARLRQEEHTYLAQIEKQKRILEEGESFPDKITTEVQQRRKDLLKYSNDLACTNERLFDLEYKIKALEEDKRALEKEKARIPNQHDIDEKLKNLRKECDELKRQIGQKKSEINDQNILLGDKRKRFTITTKQYDELKHTIETLESEYIQVTLRPAELIKQTDSLSLQRDQTEQEIEDMDVQLKEQMNSIQQLRDDIEKMKSLSTKEIRLNDQQNQQNDKLNEEIKNVLNLIAFEEAKLAKGQIDERQSTEAVKSTIQMGKQIREQHAKIQKQKERLLRDLKRAETQFRHAKDELSSANMTIEKLQLKRAAMPTDDTDLEIRQDNLKEDIDNLTKSHEKQEKEIIVKQSMLITAQKEHEEVLLKQSDYRRDAVSMAHFASVVSNEREQKCREKMKAKNRLQAVQEDFQRKTGEIHEHEKRIVDLEVKLKEFASMYDIIKNERNKCVNSIQINSQKSNEMKEKLKLLQNEIEILRTKLSILEKDLQKKNLLVLASVVERDREKHKVEKQRTYLRELNIQDQQQTLENRNYNNLIAFAEKELVRLRKDYDTAVLDRNERSVQLVERYNEEVVFQEKVNVQDAKLKNAYIELRSRDDEIRLLELQMQEEKREIALSKKKLPVKRALDQELELYRICLESCQDRLIELEKILENPNDPTRVRFLDGTDETPEIIMKKLEQLEQRLSTKEEQSLEKDLILEQVNRLIERLSTKADAGKDDTLALAKKVNDLQNKIKDITRKMMATLSELTIHQADALKLQQEKNMKDVELQQSYARMEQGEPPSEELERDWQRTNELEQKRKSERRTREERERETEHFLLPGGVITQAEPRPQAYAPSDDADIQVARPYGSHAPFKPSEPGANMRHIRKPNPKPIEI
;
A
#
# COMPACT_ATOMS: atom_id res chain seq x y z
N MET A 1 -42.37 -44.60 10.13
CA MET A 1 -42.62 -45.33 8.87
C MET A 1 -41.42 -44.98 7.97
N SER A 2 -40.51 -45.93 7.71
CA SER A 2 -40.54 -46.85 6.54
C SER A 2 -40.12 -46.14 5.24
N ASN A 3 -39.17 -46.61 4.41
CA ASN A 3 -38.01 -47.53 4.60
C ASN A 3 -37.22 -47.59 3.28
N HIS A 4 -35.87 -47.62 3.34
CA HIS A 4 -34.92 -48.27 2.39
C HIS A 4 -35.02 -47.87 0.88
N SER A 5 -34.12 -48.23 -0.05
CA SER A 5 -32.90 -49.08 -0.10
C SER A 5 -31.93 -48.42 -1.11
N ASP A 6 -30.62 -48.34 -0.85
CA ASP A 6 -29.54 -49.29 -1.21
C ASP A 6 -29.29 -49.41 -2.73
N GLU A 7 -28.05 -49.14 -3.17
CA GLU A 7 -27.17 -50.13 -3.81
C GLU A 7 -25.73 -49.58 -3.91
N ASP A 8 -24.79 -50.30 -3.30
CA ASP A 8 -23.34 -50.16 -3.50
C ASP A 8 -22.90 -50.99 -4.71
N GLU A 9 -21.86 -50.57 -5.44
CA GLU A 9 -20.88 -51.53 -5.96
C GLU A 9 -19.49 -50.88 -6.09
N ASP A 10 -18.47 -51.74 -6.06
CA ASP A 10 -17.16 -51.47 -5.45
C ASP A 10 -16.01 -51.96 -6.35
N LEU A 11 -14.76 -51.60 -6.03
CA LEU A 11 -13.50 -52.19 -6.55
C LEU A 11 -13.14 -51.91 -8.05
N SER A 12 -11.87 -51.85 -8.48
CA SER A 12 -10.55 -51.71 -7.82
C SER A 12 -9.43 -51.54 -8.89
N GLN A 13 -8.19 -51.35 -8.43
CA GLN A 13 -6.91 -51.48 -9.16
C GLN A 13 -6.50 -50.33 -10.12
N ASP A 14 -5.22 -49.95 -10.25
CA ASP A 14 -4.03 -50.09 -9.38
C ASP A 14 -2.96 -49.11 -9.91
N GLU A 15 -1.95 -48.79 -9.07
CA GLU A 15 -0.56 -48.39 -9.42
C GLU A 15 -0.31 -47.32 -10.55
N GLN A 16 0.52 -46.30 -10.36
CA GLN A 16 1.90 -46.41 -9.84
C GLN A 16 2.49 -45.02 -9.51
N ASP A 17 3.33 -44.95 -8.47
CA ASP A 17 4.13 -43.79 -8.11
C ASP A 17 5.29 -43.54 -9.09
N GLN A 18 5.77 -42.29 -9.17
CA GLN A 18 7.22 -42.03 -9.07
C GLN A 18 7.56 -40.57 -8.75
N ASP A 19 8.19 -40.39 -7.59
CA ASP A 19 9.04 -39.25 -7.25
C ASP A 19 10.22 -39.13 -8.23
N LEU A 20 10.86 -37.95 -8.29
CA LEU A 20 12.32 -37.84 -8.41
C LEU A 20 12.78 -36.41 -8.04
N ASP A 21 13.12 -36.26 -6.77
CA ASP A 21 14.05 -35.24 -6.25
C ASP A 21 15.47 -35.85 -6.22
N GLN A 22 16.51 -35.01 -6.00
CA GLN A 22 17.95 -35.38 -5.93
C GLN A 22 18.62 -35.62 -7.31
N GLN A 23 19.90 -35.27 -7.54
CA GLN A 23 20.98 -34.72 -6.70
C GLN A 23 22.04 -34.05 -7.58
N VAL A 24 22.86 -33.15 -7.00
CA VAL A 24 24.34 -33.21 -6.91
C VAL A 24 24.81 -31.88 -6.29
N GLU A 25 25.09 -31.93 -4.99
CA GLU A 25 26.19 -31.16 -4.41
C GLU A 25 27.41 -32.10 -4.37
N GLU A 26 28.57 -31.60 -4.77
CA GLU A 26 29.95 -32.00 -4.40
C GLU A 26 30.85 -31.01 -5.20
N ASP A 27 31.92 -30.40 -4.67
CA ASP A 27 32.69 -30.77 -3.49
C ASP A 27 33.31 -29.57 -2.75
N LEU A 28 33.84 -29.83 -1.56
CA LEU A 28 34.24 -28.85 -0.53
C LEU A 28 35.74 -28.51 -0.48
N ASP A 29 36.01 -27.23 -0.21
CA ASP A 29 37.08 -26.72 0.67
C ASP A 29 38.59 -26.91 0.33
N VAL A 30 39.42 -26.34 1.23
CA VAL A 30 40.89 -26.46 1.36
C VAL A 30 41.66 -25.43 0.48
N GLN A 31 42.41 -24.45 1.00
CA GLN A 31 43.05 -24.35 2.33
C GLN A 31 43.20 -22.90 2.83
N GLN A 32 43.16 -22.74 4.15
CA GLN A 32 43.53 -21.51 4.86
C GLN A 32 45.07 -21.34 4.90
N GLN A 33 45.60 -20.10 4.91
CA GLN A 33 46.23 -19.50 6.12
C GLN A 33 47.05 -18.20 5.88
N ASN A 34 46.83 -17.25 6.80
CA ASN A 34 47.80 -16.36 7.48
C ASN A 34 48.45 -15.12 6.81
N ALA A 35 48.29 -14.02 7.58
CA ALA A 35 49.30 -13.01 7.96
C ALA A 35 49.54 -11.74 7.10
N PHE A 36 48.89 -10.64 7.53
CA PHE A 36 49.50 -9.48 8.22
C PHE A 36 50.80 -8.83 7.66
N VAL A 37 50.81 -7.48 7.61
CA VAL A 37 51.95 -6.50 7.75
C VAL A 37 52.35 -5.63 6.52
N THR A 38 52.05 -4.33 6.67
CA THR A 38 52.70 -3.06 6.20
C THR A 38 53.00 -2.73 4.72
N ASP A 39 52.51 -1.53 4.36
CA ASP A 39 53.21 -0.32 3.87
C ASP A 39 54.18 -0.30 2.67
N ASP A 40 54.11 0.87 2.02
CA ASP A 40 55.05 1.58 1.15
C ASP A 40 55.31 1.11 -0.30
N ALA A 41 54.83 2.00 -1.19
CA ALA A 41 55.46 2.51 -2.41
C ALA A 41 56.52 1.69 -3.16
N ASP A 42 56.32 1.53 -4.47
CA ASP A 42 57.05 2.38 -5.40
C ASP A 42 56.36 2.54 -6.76
N VAL A 43 56.74 3.60 -7.49
CA VAL A 43 56.23 3.93 -8.83
C VAL A 43 57.31 3.65 -9.87
N GLU A 44 57.07 2.74 -10.81
CA GLU A 44 57.80 2.71 -12.08
C GLU A 44 56.87 2.98 -13.26
N VAL A 45 57.17 4.07 -13.97
CA VAL A 45 56.50 4.48 -15.21
C VAL A 45 57.16 3.77 -16.39
N SER A 46 56.44 2.86 -17.04
CA SER A 46 56.81 2.35 -18.36
C SER A 46 56.01 3.06 -19.45
N ASN A 47 56.64 4.05 -20.09
CA ASN A 47 56.16 4.60 -21.35
C ASN A 47 56.31 3.55 -22.46
N GLN A 48 55.22 3.17 -23.13
CA GLN A 48 55.29 2.58 -24.46
C GLN A 48 54.41 3.37 -25.42
N GLN A 49 55.08 4.02 -26.38
CA GLN A 49 54.46 4.65 -27.54
C GLN A 49 53.99 3.54 -28.49
N GLN A 50 52.69 3.49 -28.80
CA GLN A 50 52.22 2.75 -29.97
C GLN A 50 52.33 3.64 -31.20
N LEU A 51 53.27 3.32 -32.08
CA LEU A 51 53.31 3.81 -33.45
C LEU A 51 52.20 3.10 -34.23
N GLY A 52 51.32 3.87 -34.87
CA GLY A 52 50.34 3.33 -35.81
C GLY A 52 50.99 3.10 -37.17
N GLU A 53 50.94 1.87 -37.66
CA GLU A 53 51.35 1.51 -39.03
C GLU A 53 50.36 2.12 -40.04
N TYR A 54 50.89 2.74 -41.09
CA TYR A 54 50.13 3.13 -42.29
C TYR A 54 50.46 2.12 -43.39
N GLU A 55 49.45 1.62 -44.09
CA GLU A 55 49.62 0.64 -45.17
C GLU A 55 50.28 1.26 -46.41
N ASP A 56 51.30 0.58 -46.94
CA ASP A 56 51.95 0.93 -48.21
C ASP A 56 51.02 0.66 -49.40
N ILE A 57 50.96 1.60 -50.35
CA ILE A 57 50.32 1.43 -51.66
C ILE A 57 51.36 1.67 -52.74
N GLU A 58 51.70 0.61 -53.50
CA GLU A 58 52.63 0.68 -54.64
C GLU A 58 52.07 1.55 -55.78
N PRO A 59 52.87 2.45 -56.40
CA PRO A 59 52.44 3.21 -57.59
C PRO A 59 52.51 2.35 -58.86
N ILE A 60 51.47 2.41 -59.69
CA ILE A 60 51.42 1.75 -61.00
C ILE A 60 52.14 2.63 -62.04
N GLU A 61 53.27 2.14 -62.58
CA GLU A 61 53.94 2.77 -63.74
C GLU A 61 53.15 2.51 -65.04
N ALA A 62 52.80 3.58 -65.76
CA ALA A 62 52.19 3.49 -67.07
C ALA A 62 53.25 3.67 -68.18
N GLN A 63 53.43 2.68 -69.04
CA GLN A 63 54.35 2.78 -70.18
C GLN A 63 53.83 3.78 -71.23
N PRO A 64 54.67 4.67 -71.78
CA PRO A 64 54.26 5.63 -72.80
C PRO A 64 54.03 4.95 -74.16
N PRO A 65 53.03 5.36 -74.95
CA PRO A 65 52.87 4.89 -76.32
C PRO A 65 54.04 5.29 -77.22
N ASN A 66 54.40 4.40 -78.16
CA ASN A 66 55.50 4.59 -79.10
C ASN A 66 55.51 5.96 -79.78
N GLU A 67 56.71 6.53 -79.91
CA GLU A 67 56.97 7.77 -80.64
C GLU A 67 56.50 7.64 -82.10
N ILE A 68 55.61 8.56 -82.51
CA ILE A 68 55.26 8.78 -83.91
C ILE A 68 56.00 10.04 -84.33
N ASP A 69 56.82 9.93 -85.38
CA ASP A 69 57.65 11.02 -85.90
C ASP A 69 56.86 12.33 -86.10
N VAL A 70 57.48 13.43 -85.66
CA VAL A 70 56.84 14.75 -85.58
C VAL A 70 56.69 15.40 -86.97
N ASP A 71 57.46 14.94 -87.97
CA ASP A 71 57.60 15.59 -89.29
C ASP A 71 56.44 15.35 -90.28
N GLU A 72 55.47 14.48 -90.00
CA GLU A 72 54.31 14.29 -90.90
C GLU A 72 53.08 15.18 -90.59
N GLN A 73 53.04 15.88 -89.46
CA GLN A 73 51.80 16.56 -89.00
C GLN A 73 51.55 17.95 -89.63
N GLU A 74 52.49 18.53 -90.38
CA GLU A 74 52.32 19.87 -90.99
C GLU A 74 51.77 19.87 -92.43
N ARG A 75 51.38 18.72 -93.01
CA ARG A 75 50.92 18.67 -94.42
C ARG A 75 49.41 18.43 -94.59
N HIS A 76 48.73 19.54 -94.93
CA HIS A 76 47.38 19.63 -95.52
C HIS A 76 46.17 19.34 -94.59
N GLN A 77 45.71 20.39 -93.89
CA GLN A 77 44.44 20.46 -93.14
C GLN A 77 43.15 20.18 -93.96
N SER A 78 43.26 20.01 -95.27
CA SER A 78 42.17 19.67 -96.20
C SER A 78 42.23 18.23 -96.73
N GLY A 79 43.22 17.43 -96.33
CA GLY A 79 43.42 16.06 -96.82
C GLY A 79 42.89 14.94 -95.89
N THR A 80 42.54 15.27 -94.64
CA THR A 80 42.25 14.32 -93.55
C THR A 80 41.07 13.41 -93.89
N PRO A 81 41.08 12.09 -93.54
CA PRO A 81 39.98 11.18 -93.84
C PRO A 81 38.61 11.68 -93.34
N ALA A 82 38.57 12.32 -92.17
CA ALA A 82 37.36 12.95 -91.63
C ALA A 82 36.83 14.12 -92.47
N PHE A 83 37.70 14.88 -93.14
CA PHE A 83 37.27 15.95 -94.06
C PHE A 83 36.71 15.36 -95.37
N ARG A 84 37.28 14.25 -95.84
CA ARG A 84 36.79 13.54 -97.04
C ARG A 84 35.44 12.89 -96.80
N THR A 85 35.24 12.18 -95.68
CA THR A 85 33.93 11.59 -95.36
C THR A 85 32.86 12.66 -95.12
N LEU A 86 33.20 13.81 -94.53
CA LEU A 86 32.27 14.95 -94.43
C LEU A 86 31.92 15.56 -95.82
N GLU A 87 32.83 15.49 -96.80
CA GLU A 87 32.55 15.91 -98.19
C GLU A 87 31.78 14.88 -99.00
N GLU A 88 31.97 13.58 -98.74
CA GLU A 88 31.20 12.49 -99.31
C GLU A 88 29.75 12.54 -98.82
N LEU A 89 29.52 12.64 -97.50
CA LEU A 89 28.20 12.81 -96.90
C LEU A 89 27.49 14.12 -97.31
N PHE A 90 28.25 15.15 -97.72
CA PHE A 90 27.71 16.35 -98.35
C PHE A 90 27.29 16.10 -99.81
N LYS A 91 28.10 15.36 -100.59
CA LYS A 91 27.75 14.96 -101.98
C LYS A 91 26.57 13.99 -102.05
N GLU A 92 26.40 13.14 -101.03
CA GLU A 92 25.24 12.26 -100.87
C GLU A 92 23.97 13.00 -100.40
N GLY A 93 24.06 14.30 -100.12
CA GLY A 93 22.93 15.14 -99.73
C GLY A 93 22.45 14.97 -98.28
N VAL A 94 23.16 14.18 -97.47
CA VAL A 94 22.81 13.90 -96.07
C VAL A 94 23.17 15.08 -95.15
N LEU A 95 24.27 15.78 -95.44
CA LEU A 95 24.69 16.98 -94.72
C LEU A 95 24.37 18.26 -95.51
N THR A 96 23.83 19.28 -94.84
CA THR A 96 23.73 20.63 -95.41
C THR A 96 25.10 21.35 -95.34
N GLY A 97 25.35 22.27 -96.27
CA GLY A 97 26.67 22.93 -96.38
C GLY A 97 27.10 23.70 -95.13
N THR A 98 26.14 24.26 -94.38
CA THR A 98 26.36 24.92 -93.08
C THR A 98 26.74 23.91 -91.99
N GLN A 99 26.11 22.74 -91.95
CA GLN A 99 26.48 21.67 -91.02
C GLN A 99 27.87 21.08 -91.34
N MET A 100 28.19 20.89 -92.62
CA MET A 100 29.54 20.46 -93.03
C MET A 100 30.61 21.47 -92.58
N ALA A 101 30.39 22.77 -92.81
CA ALA A 101 31.32 23.82 -92.37
C ALA A 101 31.50 23.85 -90.84
N LEU A 102 30.42 23.69 -90.08
CA LEU A 102 30.44 23.71 -88.62
C LEU A 102 31.11 22.46 -88.03
N LEU A 103 30.91 21.28 -88.63
CA LEU A 103 31.62 20.05 -88.26
C LEU A 103 33.12 20.11 -88.61
N LYS A 104 33.46 20.67 -89.78
CA LYS A 104 34.85 20.94 -90.17
C LYS A 104 35.54 21.92 -89.21
N SER A 105 34.86 22.99 -88.79
CA SER A 105 35.35 23.91 -87.75
C SER A 105 35.62 23.16 -86.44
N LYS A 106 34.64 22.41 -85.92
CA LYS A 106 34.80 21.66 -84.67
C LYS A 106 35.93 20.62 -84.72
N TYR A 107 36.16 20.00 -85.88
CA TYR A 107 37.29 19.09 -86.07
C TYR A 107 38.63 19.82 -86.03
N ILE A 108 38.73 21.01 -86.65
CA ILE A 108 39.90 21.89 -86.57
C ILE A 108 40.13 22.32 -85.11
N ASP A 109 39.09 22.73 -84.39
CA ASP A 109 39.18 23.14 -82.99
C ASP A 109 39.68 21.98 -82.10
N LEU A 110 39.17 20.77 -82.31
CA LEU A 110 39.61 19.55 -81.62
C LEU A 110 41.07 19.20 -81.96
N GLN A 111 41.46 19.28 -83.22
CA GLN A 111 42.83 19.00 -83.66
C GLN A 111 43.82 20.05 -83.11
N ASN A 112 43.43 21.32 -83.06
CA ASN A 112 44.22 22.38 -82.44
C ASN A 112 44.39 22.15 -80.92
N ALA A 113 43.32 21.76 -80.22
CA ALA A 113 43.38 21.42 -78.80
C ALA A 113 44.29 20.21 -78.52
N LEU A 114 44.22 19.16 -79.37
CA LEU A 114 45.09 18.00 -79.29
C LEU A 114 46.56 18.38 -79.52
N THR A 115 46.85 19.23 -80.51
CA THR A 115 48.20 19.73 -80.79
C THR A 115 48.74 20.57 -79.62
N GLN A 116 47.92 21.45 -79.03
CA GLN A 116 48.31 22.21 -77.83
C GLN A 116 48.59 21.29 -76.64
N SER A 117 47.77 20.25 -76.42
CA SER A 117 48.00 19.27 -75.36
C SER A 117 49.30 18.50 -75.55
N ARG A 118 49.61 18.06 -76.79
CA ARG A 118 50.88 17.39 -77.12
C ARG A 118 52.08 18.30 -76.97
N GLN A 119 51.96 19.58 -77.33
CA GLN A 119 53.02 20.57 -77.13
C GLN A 119 53.26 20.87 -75.64
N ALA A 120 52.22 20.86 -74.80
CA ALA A 120 52.36 20.98 -73.35
C ALA A 120 53.05 19.74 -72.75
N GLU A 121 52.65 18.54 -73.16
CA GLU A 121 53.27 17.28 -72.73
C GLU A 121 54.76 17.21 -73.12
N ALA A 122 55.11 17.59 -74.36
CA ALA A 122 56.49 17.62 -74.84
C ALA A 122 57.36 18.63 -74.06
N ARG A 123 56.81 19.77 -73.64
CA ARG A 123 57.52 20.74 -72.78
C ARG A 123 57.79 20.16 -71.39
N LEU A 124 56.77 19.57 -70.76
CA LEU A 124 56.91 18.94 -69.43
C LEU A 124 57.94 17.79 -69.46
N ARG A 125 57.96 16.98 -70.51
CA ARG A 125 58.96 15.90 -70.69
C ARG A 125 60.38 16.45 -70.92
N GLN A 126 60.52 17.59 -71.60
CA GLN A 126 61.82 18.29 -71.69
C GLN A 126 62.27 18.84 -70.34
N GLU A 127 61.37 19.45 -69.57
CA GLU A 127 61.65 19.92 -68.21
C GLU A 127 62.10 18.75 -67.31
N GLU A 128 61.36 17.64 -67.31
CA GLU A 128 61.71 16.39 -66.62
C GLU A 128 63.13 15.90 -66.95
N HIS A 129 63.49 15.78 -68.24
CA HIS A 129 64.84 15.40 -68.65
C HIS A 129 65.92 16.40 -68.17
N THR A 130 65.63 17.70 -68.13
CA THR A 130 66.59 18.69 -67.59
C THR A 130 66.77 18.56 -66.09
N TYR A 131 65.72 18.26 -65.33
CA TYR A 131 65.81 18.03 -63.88
C TYR A 131 66.54 16.71 -63.57
N LEU A 132 66.26 15.62 -64.30
CA LEU A 132 67.00 14.37 -64.16
C LEU A 132 68.50 14.55 -64.44
N ALA A 133 68.86 15.25 -65.51
CA ALA A 133 70.27 15.54 -65.83
C ALA A 133 70.96 16.42 -64.76
N GLN A 134 70.23 17.33 -64.11
CA GLN A 134 70.74 18.10 -62.96
C GLN A 134 70.97 17.21 -61.74
N ILE A 135 70.04 16.30 -61.42
CA ILE A 135 70.16 15.35 -60.31
C ILE A 135 71.35 14.40 -60.53
N GLU A 136 71.51 13.82 -61.72
CA GLU A 136 72.67 12.98 -62.04
C GLU A 136 74.00 13.74 -61.90
N LYS A 137 74.04 15.00 -62.35
CA LYS A 137 75.24 15.83 -62.22
C LYS A 137 75.57 16.13 -60.75
N GLN A 138 74.57 16.38 -59.92
CA GLN A 138 74.75 16.57 -58.47
C GLN A 138 75.24 15.28 -57.79
N LYS A 139 74.70 14.11 -58.17
CA LYS A 139 75.17 12.81 -57.66
C LYS A 139 76.63 12.53 -57.99
N ARG A 140 77.06 12.76 -59.25
CA ARG A 140 78.48 12.57 -59.62
C ARG A 140 79.43 13.50 -58.87
N ILE A 141 79.03 14.75 -58.58
CA ILE A 141 79.85 15.69 -57.80
C ILE A 141 80.03 15.20 -56.35
N LEU A 142 79.00 14.57 -55.76
CA LEU A 142 79.11 13.92 -54.45
C LEU A 142 80.04 12.69 -54.50
N GLU A 143 79.84 11.80 -55.47
CA GLU A 143 80.69 10.60 -55.65
C GLU A 143 82.17 10.93 -55.90
N GLU A 144 82.47 11.97 -56.70
CA GLU A 144 83.85 12.45 -56.89
C GLU A 144 84.43 13.04 -55.59
N GLY A 145 83.61 13.75 -54.80
CA GLY A 145 84.01 14.36 -53.52
C GLY A 145 84.36 13.35 -52.41
N GLU A 146 83.76 12.16 -52.43
CA GLU A 146 84.04 11.10 -51.44
C GLU A 146 85.32 10.29 -51.73
N SER A 147 85.89 10.43 -52.93
CA SER A 147 87.06 9.63 -53.38
C SER A 147 88.43 10.26 -53.06
N PHE A 148 88.82 10.27 -51.78
CA PHE A 148 90.14 10.81 -51.38
C PHE A 148 91.31 9.88 -51.79
N PRO A 149 92.39 10.38 -52.45
CA PRO A 149 93.42 9.52 -53.04
C PRO A 149 94.39 8.90 -52.02
N ASP A 150 94.24 7.59 -51.81
CA ASP A 150 94.77 6.81 -50.68
C ASP A 150 96.29 6.48 -50.72
N LYS A 151 97.11 7.24 -51.47
CA LYS A 151 98.55 6.96 -51.66
C LYS A 151 99.42 8.21 -51.51
N ILE A 152 99.65 8.58 -50.25
CA ILE A 152 100.60 9.62 -49.82
C ILE A 152 102.01 9.01 -49.66
N THR A 153 103.01 9.58 -50.35
CA THR A 153 104.38 9.01 -50.43
C THR A 153 105.50 9.96 -49.98
N THR A 154 105.19 11.15 -49.43
CA THR A 154 106.21 12.12 -48.97
C THR A 154 105.88 12.73 -47.61
N GLU A 155 106.91 13.02 -46.80
CA GLU A 155 106.76 13.60 -45.45
C GLU A 155 106.02 14.94 -45.45
N VAL A 156 106.16 15.75 -46.50
CA VAL A 156 105.42 17.03 -46.63
C VAL A 156 103.91 16.79 -46.73
N GLN A 157 103.48 15.71 -47.40
CA GLN A 157 102.08 15.31 -47.45
C GLN A 157 101.61 14.70 -46.12
N GLN A 158 102.47 13.99 -45.38
CA GLN A 158 102.17 13.57 -44.00
C GLN A 158 102.01 14.77 -43.06
N ARG A 159 102.92 15.75 -43.10
CA ARG A 159 102.78 16.99 -42.31
C ARG A 159 101.56 17.82 -42.71
N ARG A 160 101.17 17.82 -43.99
CA ARG A 160 99.88 18.38 -44.41
C ARG A 160 98.70 17.59 -43.85
N LYS A 161 98.75 16.25 -43.85
CA LYS A 161 97.73 15.39 -43.22
C LYS A 161 97.63 15.65 -41.72
N ASP A 162 98.75 15.74 -41.01
CA ASP A 162 98.81 16.07 -39.58
C ASP A 162 98.20 17.45 -39.32
N LEU A 163 98.58 18.47 -40.10
CA LEU A 163 98.09 19.84 -39.92
C LEU A 163 96.59 19.95 -40.27
N LEU A 164 96.13 19.29 -41.34
CA LEU A 164 94.70 19.22 -41.66
C LEU A 164 93.92 18.46 -40.59
N LYS A 165 94.49 17.36 -40.07
CA LYS A 165 93.89 16.59 -38.98
C LYS A 165 93.78 17.42 -37.71
N TYR A 166 94.85 18.06 -37.26
CA TYR A 166 94.80 18.95 -36.10
C TYR A 166 93.88 20.16 -36.32
N SER A 167 93.79 20.68 -37.55
CA SER A 167 92.84 21.75 -37.89
C SER A 167 91.38 21.27 -37.80
N ASN A 168 91.09 20.06 -38.29
CA ASN A 168 89.76 19.45 -38.22
C ASN A 168 89.41 19.01 -36.79
N ASP A 169 90.36 18.46 -36.04
CA ASP A 169 90.21 18.13 -34.62
C ASP A 169 89.91 19.40 -33.82
N LEU A 170 90.62 20.51 -34.08
CA LEU A 170 90.40 21.80 -33.42
C LEU A 170 89.03 22.40 -33.83
N ALA A 171 88.66 22.35 -35.10
CA ALA A 171 87.32 22.75 -35.58
C ALA A 171 86.21 21.92 -34.89
N CYS A 172 86.33 20.59 -34.86
CA CYS A 172 85.40 19.70 -34.18
C CYS A 172 85.34 19.96 -32.67
N THR A 173 86.47 20.29 -32.01
CA THR A 173 86.42 20.73 -30.60
C THR A 173 85.76 22.09 -30.42
N ASN A 174 85.88 23.02 -31.37
CA ASN A 174 85.20 24.33 -31.31
C ASN A 174 83.70 24.19 -31.56
N GLU A 175 83.28 23.37 -32.54
CA GLU A 175 81.88 23.01 -32.77
C GLU A 175 81.29 22.34 -31.53
N ARG A 176 82.00 21.36 -30.94
CA ARG A 176 81.58 20.72 -29.69
C ARG A 176 81.54 21.66 -28.49
N LEU A 177 82.43 22.66 -28.41
CA LEU A 177 82.37 23.71 -27.39
C LEU A 177 81.17 24.63 -27.62
N PHE A 178 80.89 25.00 -28.88
CA PHE A 178 79.72 25.79 -29.24
C PHE A 178 78.41 25.05 -28.93
N ASP A 179 78.33 23.75 -29.25
CA ASP A 179 77.19 22.90 -28.89
C ASP A 179 77.02 22.77 -27.38
N LEU A 180 78.13 22.64 -26.63
CA LEU A 180 78.09 22.60 -25.16
C LEU A 180 77.68 23.96 -24.57
N GLU A 181 78.16 25.08 -25.10
CA GLU A 181 77.71 26.42 -24.70
C GLU A 181 76.24 26.66 -25.05
N TYR A 182 75.79 26.23 -26.22
CA TYR A 182 74.38 26.30 -26.62
C TYR A 182 73.52 25.44 -25.69
N LYS A 183 73.97 24.22 -25.36
CA LYS A 183 73.28 23.32 -24.43
C LYS A 183 73.30 23.84 -23.00
N ILE A 184 74.36 24.52 -22.55
CA ILE A 184 74.40 25.22 -21.27
C ILE A 184 73.41 26.39 -21.27
N LYS A 185 73.35 27.21 -22.34
CA LYS A 185 72.37 28.31 -22.47
C LYS A 185 70.93 27.79 -22.48
N ALA A 186 70.64 26.72 -23.23
CA ALA A 186 69.35 26.06 -23.23
C ALA A 186 68.99 25.54 -21.82
N LEU A 187 69.92 24.86 -21.13
CA LEU A 187 69.70 24.39 -19.75
C LEU A 187 69.60 25.53 -18.73
N GLU A 188 70.22 26.69 -18.96
CA GLU A 188 70.01 27.90 -18.16
C GLU A 188 68.66 28.54 -18.42
N GLU A 189 68.17 28.52 -19.65
CA GLU A 189 66.83 28.98 -20.04
C GLU A 189 65.75 28.05 -19.49
N ASP A 190 65.92 26.73 -19.61
CA ASP A 190 65.09 25.71 -18.97
C ASP A 190 65.12 25.86 -17.45
N LYS A 191 66.29 26.07 -16.84
CA LYS A 191 66.39 26.35 -15.40
C LYS A 191 65.65 27.62 -15.02
N ARG A 192 65.77 28.72 -15.79
CA ARG A 192 64.99 29.95 -15.54
C ARG A 192 63.49 29.75 -15.78
N ALA A 193 63.10 28.88 -16.71
CA ALA A 193 61.70 28.51 -16.93
C ALA A 193 61.17 27.71 -15.73
N LEU A 194 61.89 26.68 -15.29
CA LEU A 194 61.58 25.86 -14.12
C LEU A 194 61.62 26.67 -12.81
N GLU A 195 62.50 27.67 -12.66
CA GLU A 195 62.49 28.60 -11.53
C GLU A 195 61.27 29.53 -11.56
N LYS A 196 60.85 30.00 -12.74
CA LYS A 196 59.59 30.74 -12.92
C LYS A 196 58.36 29.85 -12.70
N GLU A 197 58.39 28.60 -13.08
CA GLU A 197 57.33 27.62 -12.81
C GLU A 197 57.26 27.28 -11.33
N LYS A 198 58.41 27.04 -10.68
CA LYS A 198 58.50 26.89 -9.22
C LYS A 198 57.97 28.11 -8.45
N ALA A 199 58.14 29.32 -9.00
CA ALA A 199 57.54 30.54 -8.45
C ALA A 199 56.05 30.74 -8.83
N ARG A 200 55.53 30.00 -9.82
CA ARG A 200 54.10 29.93 -10.19
C ARG A 200 53.35 28.83 -9.44
N ILE A 201 54.03 27.78 -9.01
CA ILE A 201 53.51 26.80 -8.06
C ILE A 201 53.20 27.56 -6.76
N PRO A 202 51.94 27.58 -6.28
CA PRO A 202 51.59 28.25 -5.03
C PRO A 202 52.38 27.68 -3.85
N ASN A 203 52.53 28.44 -2.77
CA ASN A 203 53.23 27.92 -1.60
C ASN A 203 52.55 26.65 -1.10
N GLN A 204 53.30 25.73 -0.47
CA GLN A 204 52.75 24.49 0.07
C GLN A 204 51.49 24.74 0.92
N HIS A 205 51.48 25.83 1.69
CA HIS A 205 50.34 26.29 2.48
C HIS A 205 49.09 26.62 1.64
N ASP A 206 49.24 27.26 0.48
CA ASP A 206 48.13 27.63 -0.41
C ASP A 206 47.56 26.39 -1.12
N ILE A 207 48.40 25.39 -1.40
CA ILE A 207 48.00 24.08 -1.92
C ILE A 207 47.27 23.29 -0.84
N ASP A 208 47.80 23.25 0.39
CA ASP A 208 47.18 22.60 1.53
C ASP A 208 45.84 23.25 1.90
N GLU A 209 45.72 24.58 1.81
CA GLU A 209 44.45 25.28 2.01
C GLU A 209 43.43 24.95 0.92
N LYS A 210 43.84 24.94 -0.35
CA LYS A 210 42.99 24.50 -1.47
C LYS A 210 42.56 23.05 -1.32
N LEU A 211 43.47 22.14 -0.95
CA LEU A 211 43.16 20.74 -0.67
C LEU A 211 42.23 20.59 0.54
N LYS A 212 42.39 21.42 1.57
CA LYS A 212 41.50 21.43 2.75
C LYS A 212 40.11 21.96 2.39
N ASN A 213 40.00 22.94 1.49
CA ASN A 213 38.71 23.45 1.02
C ASN A 213 38.04 22.47 0.05
N LEU A 214 38.77 21.90 -0.91
CA LEU A 214 38.29 20.80 -1.76
C LEU A 214 37.86 19.56 -0.95
N ARG A 215 38.56 19.22 0.14
CA ARG A 215 38.12 18.16 1.07
C ARG A 215 36.81 18.50 1.77
N LYS A 216 36.64 19.73 2.27
CA LYS A 216 35.35 20.20 2.83
C LYS A 216 34.24 20.15 1.79
N GLU A 217 34.49 20.58 0.55
CA GLU A 217 33.53 20.53 -0.55
C GLU A 217 33.17 19.08 -0.92
N CYS A 218 34.16 18.19 -1.00
CA CYS A 218 33.93 16.75 -1.20
C CYS A 218 33.13 16.12 -0.05
N ASP A 219 33.39 16.49 1.20
CA ASP A 219 32.68 15.95 2.36
C ASP A 219 31.26 16.52 2.49
N GLU A 220 31.06 17.79 2.10
CA GLU A 220 29.73 18.41 1.99
C GLU A 220 28.93 17.80 0.82
N LEU A 221 29.55 17.55 -0.33
CA LEU A 221 28.93 16.82 -1.44
C LEU A 221 28.59 15.37 -1.04
N LYS A 222 29.46 14.66 -0.31
CA LYS A 222 29.13 13.35 0.27
C LYS A 222 27.95 13.44 1.24
N ARG A 223 27.87 14.49 2.05
CA ARG A 223 26.75 14.74 2.98
C ARG A 223 25.45 14.98 2.23
N GLN A 224 25.47 15.78 1.17
CA GLN A 224 24.33 16.03 0.29
C GLN A 224 23.91 14.78 -0.48
N ILE A 225 24.85 13.97 -0.98
CA ILE A 225 24.56 12.66 -1.59
C ILE A 225 23.95 11.71 -0.56
N GLY A 226 24.43 11.71 0.69
CA GLY A 226 23.85 10.93 1.78
C GLY A 226 22.42 11.35 2.11
N GLN A 227 22.16 12.66 2.21
CA GLN A 227 20.82 13.23 2.38
C GLN A 227 19.90 12.85 1.23
N LYS A 228 20.34 13.01 -0.03
CA LYS A 228 19.56 12.65 -1.22
C LYS A 228 19.28 11.15 -1.30
N LYS A 229 20.22 10.28 -0.90
CA LYS A 229 19.99 8.84 -0.77
C LYS A 229 18.94 8.52 0.31
N SER A 230 18.95 9.22 1.44
CA SER A 230 17.89 9.10 2.46
C SER A 230 16.54 9.55 1.91
N GLU A 231 16.47 10.74 1.31
CA GLU A 231 15.23 11.27 0.69
C GLU A 231 14.65 10.30 -0.36
N ILE A 232 15.50 9.70 -1.22
CA ILE A 232 15.08 8.69 -2.20
C ILE A 232 14.56 7.43 -1.50
N ASN A 233 15.21 6.97 -0.44
CA ASN A 233 14.75 5.81 0.34
C ASN A 233 13.40 6.09 1.01
N ASP A 234 13.24 7.25 1.63
CA ASP A 234 12.00 7.69 2.28
C ASP A 234 10.86 7.85 1.25
N GLN A 235 11.16 8.38 0.06
CA GLN A 235 10.22 8.45 -1.07
C GLN A 235 9.85 7.05 -1.61
N ASN A 236 10.79 6.10 -1.66
CA ASN A 236 10.52 4.72 -2.07
C ASN A 236 9.64 3.98 -1.05
N ILE A 237 9.88 4.17 0.24
CA ILE A 237 9.01 3.64 1.32
C ILE A 237 7.61 4.25 1.20
N LEU A 238 7.51 5.58 1.02
CA LEU A 238 6.23 6.28 0.83
C LEU A 238 5.49 5.82 -0.44
N LEU A 239 6.20 5.54 -1.54
CA LEU A 239 5.64 4.96 -2.76
C LEU A 239 5.15 3.52 -2.53
N GLY A 240 5.91 2.70 -1.78
CA GLY A 240 5.49 1.36 -1.38
C GLY A 240 4.20 1.39 -0.56
N ASP A 241 4.09 2.30 0.41
CA ASP A 241 2.88 2.44 1.23
C ASP A 241 1.71 3.06 0.45
N LYS A 242 1.96 3.99 -0.48
CA LYS A 242 0.93 4.47 -1.43
C LYS A 242 0.41 3.34 -2.32
N ARG A 243 1.29 2.47 -2.83
CA ARG A 243 0.89 1.27 -3.60
C ARG A 243 0.05 0.31 -2.76
N LYS A 244 0.44 0.02 -1.51
CA LYS A 244 -0.37 -0.80 -0.58
C LYS A 244 -1.75 -0.18 -0.34
N ARG A 245 -1.82 1.13 -0.05
CA ARG A 245 -3.11 1.83 0.12
C ARG A 245 -3.96 1.75 -1.13
N PHE A 246 -3.37 1.96 -2.31
CA PHE A 246 -4.08 1.81 -3.59
C PHE A 246 -4.68 0.41 -3.74
N THR A 247 -3.91 -0.65 -3.45
CA THR A 247 -4.44 -2.04 -3.49
C THR A 247 -5.50 -2.35 -2.44
N ILE A 248 -5.56 -1.59 -1.33
CA ILE A 248 -6.63 -1.71 -0.33
C ILE A 248 -7.87 -0.97 -0.80
N THR A 249 -7.74 0.26 -1.32
CA THR A 249 -8.86 1.04 -1.84
C THR A 249 -9.48 0.43 -3.10
N THR A 250 -8.70 -0.23 -3.97
CA THR A 250 -9.29 -0.98 -5.09
C THR A 250 -10.10 -2.17 -4.60
N LYS A 251 -9.61 -2.93 -3.61
CA LYS A 251 -10.41 -4.01 -2.99
C LYS A 251 -11.69 -3.49 -2.33
N GLN A 252 -11.60 -2.39 -1.59
CA GLN A 252 -12.78 -1.74 -1.00
C GLN A 252 -13.75 -1.21 -2.06
N TYR A 253 -13.25 -0.74 -3.20
CA TYR A 253 -14.08 -0.34 -4.34
C TYR A 253 -14.77 -1.55 -4.98
N ASP A 254 -14.07 -2.67 -5.16
CA ASP A 254 -14.65 -3.91 -5.70
C ASP A 254 -15.68 -4.51 -4.73
N GLU A 255 -15.41 -4.48 -3.42
CA GLU A 255 -16.37 -4.84 -2.37
C GLU A 255 -17.61 -3.93 -2.40
N LEU A 256 -17.42 -2.60 -2.47
CA LEU A 256 -18.54 -1.65 -2.58
C LEU A 256 -19.34 -1.85 -3.87
N LYS A 257 -18.67 -2.12 -4.99
CA LYS A 257 -19.31 -2.43 -6.26
C LYS A 257 -20.16 -3.69 -6.16
N HIS A 258 -19.64 -4.76 -5.55
CA HIS A 258 -20.41 -5.96 -5.28
C HIS A 258 -21.60 -5.67 -4.34
N THR A 259 -21.45 -4.81 -3.32
CA THR A 259 -22.59 -4.45 -2.46
C THR A 259 -23.67 -3.66 -3.22
N ILE A 260 -23.27 -2.78 -4.16
CA ILE A 260 -24.20 -2.07 -5.04
C ILE A 260 -24.93 -3.07 -5.95
N GLU A 261 -24.21 -3.98 -6.62
CA GLU A 261 -24.80 -5.02 -7.48
C GLU A 261 -25.79 -5.91 -6.69
N THR A 262 -25.49 -6.25 -5.43
CA THR A 262 -26.47 -6.96 -4.56
C THR A 262 -27.66 -6.10 -4.17
N LEU A 263 -27.46 -4.82 -3.81
CA LEU A 263 -28.55 -3.91 -3.43
C LEU A 263 -29.45 -3.56 -4.61
N GLU A 264 -28.92 -3.48 -5.83
CA GLU A 264 -29.70 -3.37 -7.07
C GLU A 264 -30.54 -4.63 -7.30
N SER A 265 -29.99 -5.82 -7.06
CA SER A 265 -30.75 -7.08 -7.15
C SER A 265 -31.86 -7.17 -6.08
N GLU A 266 -31.59 -6.71 -4.85
CA GLU A 266 -32.60 -6.62 -3.78
C GLU A 266 -33.66 -5.56 -4.09
N TYR A 267 -33.28 -4.42 -4.67
CA TYR A 267 -34.20 -3.37 -5.11
C TYR A 267 -35.15 -3.87 -6.21
N ILE A 268 -34.65 -4.67 -7.15
CA ILE A 268 -35.49 -5.34 -8.17
C ILE A 268 -36.49 -6.31 -7.51
N GLN A 269 -36.08 -7.07 -6.49
CA GLN A 269 -37.00 -7.94 -5.74
C GLN A 269 -38.04 -7.13 -4.93
N VAL A 270 -37.62 -6.03 -4.30
CA VAL A 270 -38.51 -5.15 -3.52
C VAL A 270 -39.50 -4.42 -4.42
N THR A 271 -39.12 -4.03 -5.65
CA THR A 271 -40.03 -3.38 -6.62
C THR A 271 -41.02 -4.35 -7.27
N LEU A 272 -40.75 -5.66 -7.28
CA LEU A 272 -41.73 -6.69 -7.66
C LEU A 272 -42.77 -6.95 -6.56
N ARG A 273 -42.40 -6.75 -5.29
CA ARG A 273 -43.24 -7.09 -4.12
C ARG A 273 -44.59 -6.36 -4.03
N PRO A 274 -44.75 -5.08 -4.46
CA PRO A 274 -46.08 -4.46 -4.60
C PRO A 274 -47.05 -5.25 -5.49
N ALA A 275 -46.58 -5.86 -6.59
CA ALA A 275 -47.44 -6.65 -7.47
C ALA A 275 -47.90 -7.97 -6.82
N GLU A 276 -47.08 -8.56 -5.96
CA GLU A 276 -47.44 -9.72 -5.13
C GLU A 276 -48.41 -9.34 -4.02
N LEU A 277 -48.17 -8.21 -3.35
CA LEU A 277 -49.04 -7.68 -2.30
C LEU A 277 -50.41 -7.26 -2.82
N ILE A 278 -50.51 -6.70 -4.04
CA ILE A 278 -51.80 -6.42 -4.69
C ILE A 278 -52.58 -7.74 -4.88
N LYS A 279 -51.96 -8.77 -5.47
CA LYS A 279 -52.62 -10.09 -5.64
C LYS A 279 -53.05 -10.74 -4.32
N GLN A 280 -52.25 -10.61 -3.25
CA GLN A 280 -52.63 -11.07 -1.92
C GLN A 280 -53.77 -10.24 -1.32
N THR A 281 -53.77 -8.93 -1.53
CA THR A 281 -54.84 -8.01 -1.08
C THR A 281 -56.15 -8.30 -1.78
N ASP A 282 -56.13 -8.55 -3.11
CA ASP A 282 -57.32 -8.93 -3.88
C ASP A 282 -57.90 -10.27 -3.37
N SER A 283 -57.03 -11.26 -3.11
CA SER A 283 -57.43 -12.55 -2.54
C SER A 283 -58.01 -12.43 -1.13
N LEU A 284 -57.47 -11.53 -0.30
CA LEU A 284 -57.97 -11.27 1.05
C LEU A 284 -59.26 -10.45 1.04
N SER A 285 -59.44 -9.54 0.07
CA SER A 285 -60.70 -8.82 -0.12
C SER A 285 -61.82 -9.80 -0.50
N LEU A 286 -61.55 -10.74 -1.42
CA LEU A 286 -62.52 -11.77 -1.80
C LEU A 286 -62.92 -12.65 -0.60
N GLN A 287 -61.97 -13.01 0.27
CA GLN A 287 -62.24 -13.75 1.51
C GLN A 287 -63.01 -12.89 2.52
N ARG A 288 -62.69 -11.61 2.67
CA ARG A 288 -63.45 -10.68 3.52
C ARG A 288 -64.91 -10.63 3.06
N ASP A 289 -65.15 -10.42 1.78
CA ASP A 289 -66.50 -10.26 1.22
C ASP A 289 -67.35 -11.52 1.44
N GLN A 290 -66.73 -12.72 1.36
CA GLN A 290 -67.37 -13.97 1.73
C GLN A 290 -67.71 -14.04 3.22
N THR A 291 -66.76 -13.68 4.11
CA THR A 291 -67.03 -13.66 5.56
C THR A 291 -68.02 -12.58 5.99
N GLU A 292 -68.10 -11.44 5.30
CA GLU A 292 -69.10 -10.40 5.56
C GLU A 292 -70.51 -10.91 5.20
N GLN A 293 -70.67 -11.65 4.08
CA GLN A 293 -71.93 -12.33 3.76
C GLN A 293 -72.32 -13.40 4.79
N GLU A 294 -71.37 -14.24 5.23
CA GLU A 294 -71.63 -15.22 6.30
C GLU A 294 -72.02 -14.56 7.63
N ILE A 295 -71.44 -13.40 7.94
CA ILE A 295 -71.82 -12.60 9.12
C ILE A 295 -73.22 -12.01 8.95
N GLU A 296 -73.57 -11.43 7.79
CA GLU A 296 -74.92 -10.90 7.53
C GLU A 296 -76.00 -11.99 7.66
N ASP A 297 -75.76 -13.18 7.10
CA ASP A 297 -76.65 -14.34 7.23
C ASP A 297 -76.83 -14.79 8.69
N MET A 298 -75.73 -14.84 9.46
CA MET A 298 -75.78 -15.17 10.89
C MET A 298 -76.47 -14.10 11.72
N ASP A 299 -76.35 -12.83 11.33
CA ASP A 299 -76.98 -11.69 12.01
C ASP A 299 -78.49 -11.63 11.74
N VAL A 300 -78.94 -12.12 10.58
CA VAL A 300 -80.37 -12.40 10.29
C VAL A 300 -80.90 -13.52 11.19
N GLN A 301 -80.19 -14.65 11.28
CA GLN A 301 -80.58 -15.76 12.16
C GLN A 301 -80.64 -15.36 13.65
N LEU A 302 -79.68 -14.53 14.10
CA LEU A 302 -79.69 -13.97 15.46
C LEU A 302 -80.91 -13.07 15.71
N LYS A 303 -81.30 -12.23 14.76
CA LYS A 303 -82.51 -11.39 14.88
C LYS A 303 -83.78 -12.24 14.99
N GLU A 304 -83.88 -13.33 14.23
CA GLU A 304 -85.00 -14.28 14.35
C GLU A 304 -85.04 -14.95 15.74
N GLN A 305 -83.90 -15.42 16.26
CA GLN A 305 -83.84 -16.00 17.61
C GLN A 305 -84.12 -14.96 18.71
N MET A 306 -83.64 -13.72 18.60
CA MET A 306 -83.93 -12.65 19.56
C MET A 306 -85.43 -12.32 19.59
N ASN A 307 -86.11 -12.30 18.44
CA ASN A 307 -87.56 -12.11 18.36
C ASN A 307 -88.32 -13.25 19.06
N SER A 308 -87.88 -14.50 18.90
CA SER A 308 -88.45 -15.66 19.61
C SER A 308 -88.24 -15.59 21.13
N ILE A 309 -87.04 -15.19 21.58
CA ILE A 309 -86.74 -14.98 23.00
C ILE A 309 -87.58 -13.84 23.59
N GLN A 310 -87.84 -12.78 22.83
CA GLN A 310 -88.66 -11.67 23.32
C GLN A 310 -90.13 -12.09 23.52
N GLN A 311 -90.71 -12.87 22.61
CA GLN A 311 -92.05 -13.43 22.78
C GLN A 311 -92.16 -14.30 24.06
N LEU A 312 -91.15 -15.14 24.32
CA LEU A 312 -91.10 -15.95 25.55
C LEU A 312 -90.97 -15.11 26.83
N ARG A 313 -90.28 -13.96 26.77
CA ARG A 313 -90.17 -13.04 27.92
C ARG A 313 -91.51 -12.37 28.24
N ASP A 314 -92.22 -11.90 27.23
CA ASP A 314 -93.51 -11.23 27.40
C ASP A 314 -94.55 -12.18 28.04
N ASP A 315 -94.50 -13.49 27.73
CA ASP A 315 -95.37 -14.49 28.36
C ASP A 315 -94.98 -14.81 29.82
N ILE A 316 -93.68 -14.83 30.15
CA ILE A 316 -93.21 -14.97 31.53
C ILE A 316 -93.62 -13.75 32.39
N GLU A 317 -93.63 -12.54 31.82
CA GLU A 317 -94.02 -11.33 32.56
C GLU A 317 -95.52 -11.31 32.87
N LYS A 318 -96.37 -11.76 31.94
CA LYS A 318 -97.81 -11.99 32.20
C LYS A 318 -98.01 -12.93 33.39
N MET A 319 -97.30 -14.06 33.43
CA MET A 319 -97.37 -15.04 34.53
C MET A 319 -96.97 -14.45 35.90
N LYS A 320 -95.91 -13.64 35.96
CA LYS A 320 -95.47 -12.97 37.20
C LYS A 320 -96.48 -11.96 37.74
N SER A 321 -97.21 -11.28 36.85
CA SER A 321 -98.25 -10.31 37.23
C SER A 321 -99.47 -10.92 37.93
N LEU A 322 -99.72 -12.22 37.73
CA LEU A 322 -100.81 -12.96 38.37
C LEU A 322 -100.40 -13.44 39.77
N SER A 323 -99.25 -14.11 39.88
CA SER A 323 -98.74 -14.64 41.17
C SER A 323 -98.51 -13.55 42.23
N THR A 324 -98.07 -12.36 41.82
CA THR A 324 -97.85 -11.22 42.75
C THR A 324 -99.13 -10.63 43.35
N LYS A 325 -100.32 -10.95 42.81
CA LYS A 325 -101.62 -10.56 43.40
C LYS A 325 -102.07 -11.52 44.50
N GLU A 326 -101.75 -12.81 44.41
CA GLU A 326 -102.12 -13.82 45.41
C GLU A 326 -101.33 -13.63 46.72
N ILE A 327 -100.03 -13.34 46.62
CA ILE A 327 -99.15 -13.17 47.79
C ILE A 327 -99.65 -12.04 48.71
N ARG A 328 -100.06 -10.90 48.15
CA ARG A 328 -100.52 -9.73 48.92
C ARG A 328 -101.80 -9.98 49.73
N LEU A 329 -102.62 -10.95 49.34
CA LEU A 329 -103.84 -11.31 50.07
C LEU A 329 -103.52 -12.14 51.33
N ASN A 330 -102.43 -12.90 51.29
CA ASN A 330 -102.01 -13.83 52.35
C ASN A 330 -101.28 -13.10 53.49
N ASP A 331 -100.42 -12.13 53.16
CA ASP A 331 -99.69 -11.32 54.16
C ASP A 331 -100.62 -10.53 55.11
N GLN A 332 -101.80 -10.16 54.64
CA GLN A 332 -102.78 -9.40 55.42
C GLN A 332 -103.52 -10.26 56.48
N GLN A 333 -103.56 -11.60 56.31
CA GLN A 333 -104.11 -12.52 57.30
C GLN A 333 -103.09 -12.86 58.41
N ASN A 334 -101.80 -12.96 58.07
CA ASN A 334 -100.76 -13.33 59.04
C ASN A 334 -100.58 -12.28 60.16
N GLN A 335 -100.71 -10.99 59.85
CA GLN A 335 -100.59 -9.90 60.84
C GLN A 335 -101.67 -9.90 61.95
N GLN A 336 -102.75 -10.67 61.82
CA GLN A 336 -103.71 -10.89 62.92
C GLN A 336 -103.29 -12.02 63.87
N ASN A 337 -102.55 -13.02 63.40
CA ASN A 337 -102.12 -14.17 64.20
C ASN A 337 -100.98 -13.83 65.16
N ASP A 338 -100.06 -12.94 64.76
CA ASP A 338 -98.88 -12.60 65.58
C ASP A 338 -99.22 -11.95 66.93
N LYS A 339 -100.37 -11.25 67.04
CA LYS A 339 -100.85 -10.67 68.30
C LYS A 339 -101.32 -11.70 69.31
N LEU A 340 -101.65 -12.92 68.88
CA LEU A 340 -102.02 -14.03 69.76
C LEU A 340 -100.78 -14.77 70.32
N ASN A 341 -99.65 -14.68 69.62
CA ASN A 341 -98.41 -15.38 69.97
C ASN A 341 -97.60 -14.71 71.09
N GLU A 342 -97.82 -13.42 71.38
CA GLU A 342 -97.15 -12.73 72.51
C GLU A 342 -97.64 -13.25 73.87
N GLU A 343 -98.89 -13.71 73.99
CA GLU A 343 -99.44 -14.25 75.25
C GLU A 343 -98.83 -15.62 75.61
N ILE A 344 -98.49 -16.45 74.62
CA ILE A 344 -97.86 -17.76 74.80
C ILE A 344 -96.40 -17.64 75.27
N LYS A 345 -95.72 -16.56 74.89
CA LYS A 345 -94.29 -16.32 75.15
C LYS A 345 -93.95 -16.23 76.65
N ASN A 346 -94.92 -15.88 77.49
CA ASN A 346 -94.75 -15.81 78.94
C ASN A 346 -94.69 -17.18 79.64
N VAL A 347 -95.10 -18.27 78.99
CA VAL A 347 -95.10 -19.63 79.55
C VAL A 347 -93.81 -20.40 79.21
N LEU A 348 -93.15 -20.08 78.09
CA LEU A 348 -91.98 -20.81 77.59
C LEU A 348 -90.65 -20.50 78.29
N ASN A 349 -90.56 -19.38 79.02
CA ASN A 349 -89.35 -18.99 79.76
C ASN A 349 -89.00 -19.95 80.93
N LEU A 350 -89.85 -20.92 81.26
CA LEU A 350 -89.64 -21.87 82.36
C LEU A 350 -88.85 -23.13 81.98
N ILE A 351 -88.64 -23.39 80.68
CA ILE A 351 -88.05 -24.67 80.19
C ILE A 351 -86.58 -24.48 79.74
N ALA A 352 -86.14 -23.26 79.43
CA ALA A 352 -84.84 -22.97 78.81
C ALA A 352 -83.60 -23.05 79.75
N PHE A 353 -83.70 -23.71 80.91
CA PHE A 353 -82.59 -23.77 81.89
C PHE A 353 -81.68 -25.02 81.76
N GLU A 354 -82.14 -26.12 81.14
CA GLU A 354 -81.46 -27.42 81.29
C GLU A 354 -80.63 -27.92 80.09
N GLU A 355 -80.86 -27.46 78.85
CA GLU A 355 -80.26 -28.12 77.67
C GLU A 355 -78.94 -27.49 77.14
N ALA A 356 -78.57 -26.28 77.57
CA ALA A 356 -77.43 -25.53 76.99
C ALA A 356 -76.05 -25.89 77.58
N LYS A 357 -75.66 -27.18 77.61
CA LYS A 357 -74.38 -27.62 78.24
C LYS A 357 -73.45 -28.52 77.39
N LEU A 358 -73.69 -28.73 76.09
CA LEU A 358 -72.83 -29.60 75.27
C LEU A 358 -72.47 -29.08 73.86
N ALA A 359 -71.24 -29.43 73.48
CA ALA A 359 -70.59 -29.39 72.15
C ALA A 359 -69.80 -28.13 71.71
N LYS A 360 -68.69 -28.39 71.00
CA LYS A 360 -67.58 -27.49 70.60
C LYS A 360 -67.07 -27.88 69.20
N GLY A 361 -66.44 -26.92 68.51
CA GLY A 361 -65.40 -27.15 67.46
C GLY A 361 -65.90 -27.24 66.01
N GLN A 362 -65.07 -27.13 64.97
CA GLN A 362 -63.67 -26.64 64.80
C GLN A 362 -63.35 -26.55 63.26
N ILE A 363 -62.08 -26.38 62.84
CA ILE A 363 -61.52 -26.49 61.44
C ILE A 363 -61.67 -25.19 60.59
N ASP A 364 -60.77 -24.79 59.67
CA ASP A 364 -59.29 -24.69 59.58
C ASP A 364 -58.95 -24.26 58.12
N GLU A 365 -57.98 -23.37 57.86
CA GLU A 365 -57.09 -23.47 56.68
C GLU A 365 -55.83 -22.57 56.74
N ARG A 366 -54.84 -22.88 55.89
CA ARG A 366 -53.45 -22.34 55.84
C ARG A 366 -53.34 -21.30 54.69
N GLN A 367 -52.31 -20.49 54.45
CA GLN A 367 -50.87 -20.51 54.78
C GLN A 367 -50.26 -19.14 54.34
N SER A 368 -49.33 -18.51 55.09
CA SER A 368 -48.19 -17.68 54.57
C SER A 368 -47.59 -16.70 55.63
N THR A 369 -46.31 -16.37 55.46
CA THR A 369 -45.45 -15.38 56.14
C THR A 369 -44.94 -15.68 57.56
N GLU A 370 -43.62 -15.55 57.67
CA GLU A 370 -42.77 -15.81 58.82
C GLU A 370 -42.62 -14.60 59.78
N ALA A 371 -41.90 -14.87 60.88
CA ALA A 371 -41.03 -13.93 61.59
C ALA A 371 -41.67 -12.77 62.38
N VAL A 372 -41.69 -12.93 63.72
CA VAL A 372 -40.76 -12.23 64.66
C VAL A 372 -41.21 -12.39 66.12
N LYS A 373 -42.51 -12.53 66.42
CA LYS A 373 -43.02 -12.32 67.80
C LYS A 373 -43.11 -13.52 68.75
N SER A 374 -43.11 -14.77 68.30
CA SER A 374 -43.29 -15.94 69.20
C SER A 374 -42.00 -16.54 69.77
N THR A 375 -40.83 -16.24 69.21
CA THR A 375 -39.54 -16.87 69.59
C THR A 375 -39.03 -16.45 70.98
N ILE A 376 -39.60 -15.39 71.58
CA ILE A 376 -39.13 -14.82 72.86
C ILE A 376 -39.79 -15.49 74.09
N GLN A 377 -40.95 -16.14 73.96
CA GLN A 377 -41.67 -16.71 75.11
C GLN A 377 -41.34 -18.17 75.44
N MET A 378 -41.10 -19.06 74.45
CA MET A 378 -40.68 -20.45 74.76
C MET A 378 -39.27 -20.55 75.35
N GLY A 379 -38.37 -19.60 75.03
CA GLY A 379 -37.00 -19.57 75.56
C GLY A 379 -36.86 -19.34 77.07
N LYS A 380 -37.96 -19.11 77.81
CA LYS A 380 -37.96 -19.01 79.29
C LYS A 380 -38.25 -20.33 80.00
N GLN A 381 -39.17 -21.17 79.48
CA GLN A 381 -39.59 -22.41 80.16
C GLN A 381 -38.50 -23.50 80.16
N ILE A 382 -37.65 -23.56 79.12
CA ILE A 382 -36.56 -24.56 79.03
C ILE A 382 -35.45 -24.31 80.08
N ARG A 383 -35.19 -23.04 80.43
CA ARG A 383 -34.15 -22.68 81.42
C ARG A 383 -34.53 -23.07 82.85
N GLU A 384 -35.82 -23.18 83.15
CA GLU A 384 -36.33 -23.50 84.49
C GLU A 384 -36.27 -25.01 84.81
N GLN A 385 -36.29 -25.86 83.78
CA GLN A 385 -36.16 -27.32 83.94
C GLN A 385 -34.70 -27.74 84.20
N HIS A 386 -33.72 -27.13 83.52
CA HIS A 386 -32.29 -27.41 83.75
C HIS A 386 -31.82 -27.10 85.19
N ALA A 387 -32.40 -26.08 85.84
CA ALA A 387 -32.06 -25.72 87.21
C ALA A 387 -32.46 -26.76 88.27
N LYS A 388 -33.45 -27.62 87.99
CA LYS A 388 -33.90 -28.68 88.92
C LYS A 388 -32.99 -29.91 88.89
N ILE A 389 -32.42 -30.24 87.72
CA ILE A 389 -31.53 -31.40 87.53
C ILE A 389 -30.17 -31.17 88.22
N GLN A 390 -29.62 -29.95 88.16
CA GLN A 390 -28.33 -29.63 88.77
C GLN A 390 -28.33 -29.81 90.31
N LYS A 391 -29.43 -29.49 91.00
CA LYS A 391 -29.56 -29.66 92.47
C LYS A 391 -29.65 -31.12 92.93
N GLN A 392 -29.99 -32.07 92.06
CA GLN A 392 -29.98 -33.50 92.41
C GLN A 392 -28.55 -34.07 92.39
N LYS A 393 -27.71 -33.61 91.45
CA LYS A 393 -26.29 -34.01 91.33
C LYS A 393 -25.45 -33.68 92.57
N GLU A 394 -25.77 -32.57 93.26
CA GLU A 394 -25.07 -32.09 94.47
C GLU A 394 -25.50 -32.75 95.79
N ARG A 395 -26.52 -33.63 95.78
CA ARG A 395 -26.84 -34.49 96.94
C ARG A 395 -26.03 -35.77 96.91
N LEU A 396 -26.07 -36.51 95.79
CA LEU A 396 -25.39 -37.81 95.63
C LEU A 396 -23.86 -37.72 95.85
N LEU A 397 -23.25 -36.58 95.55
CA LEU A 397 -21.81 -36.34 95.75
C LEU A 397 -21.40 -36.14 97.23
N ARG A 398 -22.36 -35.91 98.14
CA ARG A 398 -22.11 -35.84 99.60
C ARG A 398 -22.23 -37.20 100.29
N ASP A 399 -23.09 -38.08 99.79
CA ASP A 399 -23.31 -39.39 100.38
C ASP A 399 -22.14 -40.35 100.08
N LEU A 400 -21.56 -40.28 98.87
CA LEU A 400 -20.35 -41.03 98.48
C LEU A 400 -19.18 -40.77 99.46
N LYS A 401 -19.00 -39.52 99.87
CA LYS A 401 -17.89 -39.08 100.75
C LYS A 401 -18.03 -39.52 102.21
N ARG A 402 -19.21 -40.00 102.62
CA ARG A 402 -19.44 -40.62 103.95
C ARG A 402 -19.15 -42.13 103.95
N ALA A 403 -19.29 -42.80 102.80
CA ALA A 403 -18.95 -44.21 102.68
C ALA A 403 -17.43 -44.45 102.65
N GLU A 404 -16.67 -43.57 101.99
CA GLU A 404 -15.20 -43.67 101.90
C GLU A 404 -14.49 -43.52 103.25
N THR A 405 -15.02 -42.73 104.18
CA THR A 405 -14.43 -42.59 105.53
C THR A 405 -14.70 -43.80 106.42
N GLN A 406 -15.85 -44.46 106.26
CA GLN A 406 -16.20 -45.70 106.99
C GLN A 406 -15.35 -46.90 106.53
N PHE A 407 -15.04 -46.99 105.24
CA PHE A 407 -14.17 -48.05 104.70
C PHE A 407 -12.71 -47.96 105.20
N ARG A 408 -12.25 -46.77 105.61
CA ARG A 408 -10.88 -46.58 106.12
C ARG A 408 -10.69 -47.17 107.52
N HIS A 409 -11.62 -46.97 108.45
CA HIS A 409 -11.53 -47.54 109.81
C HIS A 409 -11.54 -49.07 109.81
N ALA A 410 -12.40 -49.70 108.99
CA ALA A 410 -12.46 -51.16 108.87
C ALA A 410 -11.14 -51.80 108.35
N LYS A 411 -10.28 -51.01 107.70
CA LYS A 411 -8.97 -51.47 107.21
C LYS A 411 -7.88 -51.45 108.29
N ASP A 412 -7.99 -50.55 109.26
CA ASP A 412 -7.00 -50.40 110.34
C ASP A 412 -7.22 -51.45 111.45
N GLU A 413 -8.47 -51.85 111.72
CA GLU A 413 -8.79 -52.94 112.66
C GLU A 413 -8.20 -54.30 112.21
N LEU A 414 -8.21 -54.59 110.90
CA LEU A 414 -7.67 -55.82 110.30
C LEU A 414 -6.15 -55.97 110.50
N SER A 415 -5.42 -54.85 110.66
CA SER A 415 -3.97 -54.87 110.92
C SER A 415 -3.64 -55.34 112.34
N SER A 416 -4.53 -55.07 113.31
CA SER A 416 -4.33 -55.46 114.72
C SER A 416 -4.50 -56.97 114.95
N ALA A 417 -5.36 -57.63 114.17
CA ALA A 417 -5.66 -59.05 114.29
C ALA A 417 -4.53 -59.98 113.79
N ASN A 418 -3.59 -59.47 112.98
CA ASN A 418 -2.52 -60.29 112.40
C ASN A 418 -1.29 -60.47 113.32
N MET A 419 -1.09 -59.63 114.35
CA MET A 419 0.03 -59.79 115.29
C MET A 419 -0.21 -60.84 116.40
N THR A 420 -1.42 -61.37 116.55
CA THR A 420 -1.76 -62.35 117.60
C THR A 420 -1.64 -63.80 117.14
N ILE A 421 -1.60 -64.07 115.83
CA ILE A 421 -1.58 -65.43 115.26
C ILE A 421 -0.15 -66.04 115.28
N GLU A 422 0.90 -65.22 115.18
CA GLU A 422 2.30 -65.69 115.13
C GLU A 422 2.80 -66.28 116.47
N LYS A 423 2.16 -65.97 117.60
CA LYS A 423 2.56 -66.44 118.94
C LYS A 423 1.95 -67.77 119.39
N LEU A 424 1.07 -68.38 118.59
CA LEU A 424 0.34 -69.61 118.95
C LEU A 424 0.64 -70.83 118.06
N GLN A 425 1.68 -70.78 117.22
CA GLN A 425 2.27 -71.97 116.58
C GLN A 425 3.34 -72.63 117.47
N LEU A 426 2.85 -72.95 118.68
CA LEU A 426 3.38 -73.83 119.73
C LEU A 426 4.31 -74.95 119.20
N LYS A 427 5.42 -75.24 119.89
CA LYS A 427 5.43 -76.13 121.07
C LYS A 427 4.60 -77.42 120.89
N ARG A 428 4.76 -78.12 119.76
CA ARG A 428 4.07 -79.40 119.46
C ARG A 428 4.99 -80.39 118.70
N ALA A 429 6.04 -80.89 119.36
CA ALA A 429 6.61 -82.25 119.18
C ALA A 429 7.88 -82.44 120.04
N ALA A 430 7.83 -83.32 121.05
CA ALA A 430 9.02 -83.82 121.75
C ALA A 430 8.72 -85.19 122.44
N MET A 431 9.36 -86.28 121.95
CA MET A 431 9.69 -87.56 122.65
C MET A 431 8.54 -88.46 123.21
N PRO A 432 8.75 -89.77 123.53
CA PRO A 432 9.54 -90.83 122.85
C PRO A 432 8.90 -92.27 122.89
N THR A 433 9.67 -93.31 122.48
CA THR A 433 9.53 -94.80 122.72
C THR A 433 8.35 -95.55 122.08
N ASP A 434 8.39 -96.85 121.69
CA ASP A 434 9.43 -97.89 121.47
C ASP A 434 8.80 -99.00 120.58
N ASP A 435 9.57 -99.87 119.89
CA ASP A 435 9.62 -101.34 120.11
C ASP A 435 10.59 -102.09 119.16
N THR A 436 10.75 -103.40 119.39
CA THR A 436 11.89 -104.26 119.03
C THR A 436 11.53 -105.41 118.07
N ASP A 437 12.53 -105.97 117.39
CA ASP A 437 12.54 -107.39 116.99
C ASP A 437 13.95 -107.87 116.59
N LEU A 438 14.23 -109.18 116.75
CA LEU A 438 15.54 -109.80 116.52
C LEU A 438 15.48 -111.08 115.68
N GLU A 439 16.63 -111.35 115.04
CA GLU A 439 17.15 -112.65 114.60
C GLU A 439 16.71 -113.33 113.28
N ILE A 440 17.76 -113.70 112.53
CA ILE A 440 17.81 -114.72 111.50
C ILE A 440 19.05 -115.58 111.82
N ARG A 441 18.91 -116.92 111.87
CA ARG A 441 19.61 -117.91 111.00
C ARG A 441 19.81 -119.28 111.67
N GLN A 442 19.67 -120.34 110.87
CA GLN A 442 19.96 -121.73 111.25
C GLN A 442 21.34 -122.19 110.75
N ASP A 443 21.94 -123.10 111.53
CA ASP A 443 22.79 -124.24 111.13
C ASP A 443 22.79 -125.21 112.34
N ASN A 444 22.87 -126.55 112.22
CA ASN A 444 22.85 -127.46 111.08
C ASN A 444 22.16 -128.81 111.49
N LEU A 445 22.34 -129.92 110.75
CA LEU A 445 21.80 -131.27 111.03
C LEU A 445 22.78 -132.38 110.57
N LYS A 446 22.50 -133.66 110.90
CA LYS A 446 23.19 -134.92 110.47
C LYS A 446 24.53 -135.24 111.20
N GLU A 447 24.99 -136.49 111.35
CA GLU A 447 24.43 -137.85 111.16
C GLU A 447 25.29 -138.90 111.91
N ASP A 448 24.71 -140.11 112.07
CA ASP A 448 25.33 -141.44 111.95
C ASP A 448 26.48 -142.00 112.84
N ILE A 449 26.16 -143.23 113.30
CA ILE A 449 27.01 -144.43 113.51
C ILE A 449 27.80 -144.59 114.82
N ASP A 450 27.39 -145.64 115.53
CA ASP A 450 28.16 -146.55 116.39
C ASP A 450 29.35 -146.00 117.17
N ASN A 451 29.20 -145.89 118.49
CA ASN A 451 29.89 -146.85 119.36
C ASN A 451 29.28 -146.98 120.78
N LEU A 452 28.86 -148.22 121.06
CA LEU A 452 28.89 -148.91 122.37
C LEU A 452 27.90 -148.53 123.47
N THR A 453 26.80 -149.27 123.43
CA THR A 453 26.32 -150.04 124.58
C THR A 453 27.43 -150.69 125.44
N LYS A 454 27.40 -150.44 126.75
CA LYS A 454 27.61 -151.40 127.89
C LYS A 454 27.38 -150.62 129.19
N SER A 455 26.37 -150.91 130.02
CA SER A 455 26.16 -152.13 130.83
C SER A 455 27.18 -152.30 131.96
N HIS A 456 26.71 -152.11 133.22
CA HIS A 456 27.16 -152.76 134.47
C HIS A 456 28.65 -152.62 134.86
N GLU A 457 29.05 -152.33 136.10
CA GLU A 457 28.58 -152.65 137.46
C GLU A 457 29.24 -151.61 138.42
N LYS A 458 28.90 -151.39 139.70
CA LYS A 458 28.38 -152.29 140.74
C LYS A 458 27.85 -151.47 141.93
N GLN A 459 26.78 -151.93 142.56
CA GLN A 459 26.63 -151.84 144.02
C GLN A 459 26.77 -153.27 144.60
N GLU A 460 26.72 -153.39 145.93
CA GLU A 460 26.92 -154.59 146.75
C GLU A 460 28.40 -154.92 147.08
N LYS A 461 28.76 -155.32 148.32
CA LYS A 461 27.92 -155.75 149.46
C LYS A 461 28.60 -155.55 150.83
N GLU A 462 27.78 -155.46 151.88
CA GLU A 462 28.16 -155.63 153.29
C GLU A 462 28.00 -157.09 153.78
N ILE A 463 28.23 -157.31 155.09
CA ILE A 463 27.80 -158.44 155.95
C ILE A 463 28.81 -159.59 156.13
N ILE A 464 29.72 -159.37 157.08
CA ILE A 464 29.77 -160.03 158.40
C ILE A 464 29.40 -161.53 158.48
N VAL A 465 30.35 -162.33 158.98
CA VAL A 465 30.18 -163.68 159.60
C VAL A 465 29.93 -164.87 158.64
N LYS A 466 30.99 -165.24 157.91
CA LYS A 466 31.36 -166.67 157.80
C LYS A 466 32.39 -166.98 158.89
N GLN A 467 31.89 -167.31 160.07
CA GLN A 467 32.67 -167.90 161.17
C GLN A 467 32.97 -169.37 160.86
N SER A 468 34.16 -169.84 161.26
CA SER A 468 34.72 -171.18 161.03
C SER A 468 34.85 -171.65 159.55
N MET A 469 36.08 -171.90 159.14
CA MET A 469 36.43 -172.61 157.90
C MET A 469 35.76 -174.00 157.86
N LEU A 470 35.28 -174.42 156.67
CA LEU A 470 34.84 -175.81 156.33
C LEU A 470 33.73 -176.41 157.24
N ILE A 471 32.51 -176.69 156.75
CA ILE A 471 32.02 -178.03 156.28
C ILE A 471 30.47 -177.95 156.13
N THR A 472 29.75 -178.56 155.17
CA THR A 472 30.03 -178.98 153.77
C THR A 472 28.74 -178.94 152.93
N ALA A 473 28.73 -178.16 151.86
CA ALA A 473 28.46 -178.61 150.49
C ALA A 473 27.23 -179.50 150.13
N GLN A 474 26.07 -179.47 150.80
CA GLN A 474 24.98 -180.40 150.41
C GLN A 474 23.49 -179.98 150.53
N LYS A 475 23.14 -178.73 150.88
CA LYS A 475 21.72 -178.27 150.89
C LYS A 475 21.32 -177.29 149.77
N GLU A 476 22.25 -176.88 148.91
CA GLU A 476 22.05 -175.76 147.99
C GLU A 476 21.31 -176.11 146.67
N HIS A 477 20.90 -177.37 146.45
CA HIS A 477 20.45 -177.81 145.12
C HIS A 477 18.93 -177.91 144.87
N GLU A 478 18.07 -177.83 145.91
CA GLU A 478 16.59 -177.97 145.75
C GLU A 478 15.83 -176.63 145.71
N GLU A 479 16.31 -175.57 146.39
CA GLU A 479 15.52 -174.32 146.55
C GLU A 479 15.52 -173.40 145.30
N VAL A 480 16.38 -173.67 144.32
CA VAL A 480 16.62 -172.81 143.16
C VAL A 480 15.52 -172.92 142.09
N LEU A 481 14.83 -174.05 141.99
CA LEU A 481 13.86 -174.33 140.92
C LEU A 481 12.54 -173.56 141.03
N LEU A 482 12.09 -173.23 142.25
CA LEU A 482 10.76 -172.62 142.44
C LEU A 482 10.72 -171.13 142.03
N LYS A 483 11.81 -170.39 142.29
CA LYS A 483 11.92 -168.94 142.07
C LYS A 483 11.98 -168.55 140.58
N GLN A 484 12.19 -169.51 139.67
CA GLN A 484 12.27 -169.25 138.22
C GLN A 484 10.87 -169.10 137.55
N SER A 485 9.79 -169.47 138.25
CA SER A 485 8.41 -169.37 137.74
C SER A 485 7.90 -167.92 137.68
N ASP A 486 8.03 -167.17 138.78
CA ASP A 486 7.27 -165.92 138.94
C ASP A 486 7.80 -164.77 138.08
N TYR A 487 9.12 -164.69 137.86
CA TYR A 487 9.73 -163.67 136.99
C TYR A 487 9.23 -163.68 135.53
N ARG A 488 8.66 -164.79 135.05
CA ARG A 488 8.04 -164.84 133.72
C ARG A 488 6.72 -164.09 133.62
N ARG A 489 5.97 -163.94 134.74
CA ARG A 489 4.65 -163.30 134.74
C ARG A 489 4.77 -161.77 134.63
N ASP A 490 5.70 -161.18 135.36
CA ASP A 490 5.89 -159.73 135.42
C ASP A 490 6.41 -159.13 134.10
N ALA A 491 7.22 -159.89 133.36
CA ALA A 491 7.74 -159.49 132.05
C ALA A 491 6.62 -159.24 131.01
N VAL A 492 5.51 -159.98 131.08
CA VAL A 492 4.39 -159.84 130.14
C VAL A 492 3.58 -158.57 130.41
N SER A 493 3.32 -158.23 131.68
CA SER A 493 2.59 -157.02 132.05
C SER A 493 3.30 -155.74 131.60
N MET A 494 4.64 -155.70 131.70
CA MET A 494 5.42 -154.53 131.26
C MET A 494 5.37 -154.30 129.75
N ALA A 495 5.33 -155.37 128.94
CA ALA A 495 5.23 -155.27 127.49
C ALA A 495 3.90 -154.65 127.02
N HIS A 496 2.78 -154.94 127.70
CA HIS A 496 1.48 -154.40 127.33
C HIS A 496 1.39 -152.88 127.58
N PHE A 497 1.90 -152.40 128.72
CA PHE A 497 1.87 -150.98 129.08
C PHE A 497 2.67 -150.11 128.09
N ALA A 498 3.81 -150.61 127.62
CA ALA A 498 4.62 -149.93 126.60
C ALA A 498 3.86 -149.72 125.26
N SER A 499 3.01 -150.67 124.87
CA SER A 499 2.22 -150.59 123.63
C SER A 499 1.15 -149.49 123.69
N VAL A 500 0.47 -149.32 124.85
CA VAL A 500 -0.57 -148.29 125.02
C VAL A 500 0.03 -146.88 124.93
N VAL A 501 1.15 -146.64 125.63
CA VAL A 501 1.84 -145.34 125.61
C VAL A 501 2.36 -144.99 124.21
N SER A 502 2.78 -145.98 123.42
CA SER A 502 3.18 -145.78 122.02
C SER A 502 2.03 -145.30 121.15
N ASN A 503 0.84 -145.90 121.28
CA ASN A 503 -0.34 -145.54 120.50
C ASN A 503 -0.88 -144.14 120.84
N GLU A 504 -0.92 -143.77 122.13
CA GLU A 504 -1.33 -142.41 122.54
C GLU A 504 -0.39 -141.33 121.97
N ARG A 505 0.93 -141.60 121.98
CA ARG A 505 1.93 -140.70 121.42
C ARG A 505 1.70 -140.48 119.93
N GLU A 506 1.41 -141.54 119.17
CA GLU A 506 1.16 -141.42 117.74
C GLU A 506 -0.14 -140.64 117.43
N GLN A 507 -1.21 -140.90 118.20
CA GLN A 507 -2.47 -140.19 118.03
C GLN A 507 -2.32 -138.68 118.26
N LYS A 508 -1.65 -138.26 119.34
CA LYS A 508 -1.40 -136.83 119.61
C LYS A 508 -0.50 -136.16 118.58
N CYS A 509 0.45 -136.89 117.97
CA CYS A 509 1.23 -136.39 116.84
C CYS A 509 0.34 -136.11 115.61
N ARG A 510 -0.59 -137.01 115.28
CA ARG A 510 -1.53 -136.82 114.15
C ARG A 510 -2.49 -135.65 114.38
N GLU A 511 -2.97 -135.46 115.61
CA GLU A 511 -3.81 -134.31 115.99
C GLU A 511 -3.06 -132.97 115.89
N LYS A 512 -1.82 -132.90 116.42
CA LYS A 512 -0.94 -131.73 116.28
C LYS A 512 -0.71 -131.35 114.82
N MET A 513 -0.50 -132.33 113.94
CA MET A 513 -0.28 -132.08 112.51
C MET A 513 -1.54 -131.54 111.81
N LYS A 514 -2.72 -132.09 112.11
CA LYS A 514 -4.01 -131.56 111.61
C LYS A 514 -4.27 -130.13 112.06
N ALA A 515 -3.95 -129.81 113.32
CA ALA A 515 -4.09 -128.45 113.84
C ALA A 515 -3.13 -127.47 113.13
N LYS A 516 -1.86 -127.86 112.94
CA LYS A 516 -0.85 -127.05 112.22
C LYS A 516 -1.28 -126.74 110.79
N ASN A 517 -1.74 -127.74 110.03
CA ASN A 517 -2.16 -127.54 108.65
C ASN A 517 -3.40 -126.64 108.52
N ARG A 518 -4.34 -126.70 109.48
CA ARG A 518 -5.48 -125.77 109.53
C ARG A 518 -5.06 -124.33 109.81
N LEU A 519 -4.12 -124.12 110.74
CA LEU A 519 -3.59 -122.78 111.03
C LEU A 519 -2.95 -122.15 109.78
N GLN A 520 -2.12 -122.93 109.08
CA GLN A 520 -1.46 -122.49 107.86
C GLN A 520 -2.46 -122.08 106.77
N ALA A 521 -3.47 -122.91 106.49
CA ALA A 521 -4.50 -122.58 105.50
C ALA A 521 -5.26 -121.28 105.83
N VAL A 522 -5.56 -121.02 107.11
CA VAL A 522 -6.20 -119.77 107.55
C VAL A 522 -5.27 -118.57 107.39
N GLN A 523 -3.97 -118.71 107.62
CA GLN A 523 -2.99 -117.64 107.36
C GLN A 523 -2.87 -117.32 105.86
N GLU A 524 -2.84 -118.34 105.00
CA GLU A 524 -2.79 -118.17 103.54
C GLU A 524 -4.07 -117.49 102.99
N ASP A 525 -5.25 -117.86 103.50
CA ASP A 525 -6.52 -117.20 103.14
C ASP A 525 -6.59 -115.75 103.67
N PHE A 526 -6.09 -115.48 104.89
CA PHE A 526 -6.03 -114.12 105.43
C PHE A 526 -5.11 -113.21 104.60
N GLN A 527 -3.94 -113.70 104.19
CA GLN A 527 -3.02 -112.98 103.29
C GLN A 527 -3.66 -112.71 101.93
N ARG A 528 -4.42 -113.67 101.36
CA ARG A 528 -5.14 -113.46 100.10
C ARG A 528 -6.18 -112.35 100.22
N LYS A 529 -6.95 -112.33 101.31
CA LYS A 529 -8.00 -111.31 101.53
C LYS A 529 -7.45 -109.92 101.86
N THR A 530 -6.33 -109.80 102.58
CA THR A 530 -5.67 -108.49 102.73
C THR A 530 -5.10 -107.98 101.42
N GLY A 531 -4.60 -108.86 100.54
CA GLY A 531 -4.20 -108.50 99.18
C GLY A 531 -5.36 -107.97 98.32
N GLU A 532 -6.51 -108.66 98.32
CA GLU A 532 -7.72 -108.20 97.60
C GLU A 532 -8.19 -106.82 98.10
N ILE A 533 -8.23 -106.59 99.42
CA ILE A 533 -8.65 -105.30 100.00
C ILE A 533 -7.75 -104.17 99.51
N HIS A 534 -6.43 -104.35 99.56
CA HIS A 534 -5.48 -103.32 99.14
C HIS A 534 -5.61 -102.95 97.64
N GLU A 535 -5.92 -103.92 96.78
CA GLU A 535 -6.17 -103.66 95.36
C GLU A 535 -7.50 -102.91 95.12
N HIS A 536 -8.50 -103.13 95.96
CA HIS A 536 -9.75 -102.37 95.93
C HIS A 536 -9.57 -100.93 96.46
N GLU A 537 -8.82 -100.72 97.53
CA GLU A 537 -8.46 -99.39 98.05
C GLU A 537 -7.72 -98.58 96.98
N LYS A 538 -6.72 -99.18 96.33
CA LYS A 538 -5.98 -98.55 95.22
C LYS A 538 -6.92 -98.12 94.08
N ARG A 539 -7.86 -98.99 93.69
CA ARG A 539 -8.86 -98.67 92.65
C ARG A 539 -9.77 -97.50 93.02
N ILE A 540 -10.11 -97.33 94.30
CA ILE A 540 -10.90 -96.17 94.77
C ILE A 540 -10.08 -94.88 94.62
N VAL A 541 -8.81 -94.87 95.06
CA VAL A 541 -7.91 -93.72 94.92
C VAL A 541 -7.73 -93.35 93.43
N ASP A 542 -7.50 -94.33 92.56
CA ASP A 542 -7.36 -94.11 91.11
C ASP A 542 -8.62 -93.50 90.48
N LEU A 543 -9.82 -93.83 90.98
CA LEU A 543 -11.08 -93.24 90.53
C LEU A 543 -11.29 -91.82 91.07
N GLU A 544 -10.91 -91.54 92.32
CA GLU A 544 -10.98 -90.18 92.88
C GLU A 544 -10.05 -89.20 92.15
N VAL A 545 -8.85 -89.64 91.75
CA VAL A 545 -7.92 -88.84 90.95
C VAL A 545 -8.56 -88.49 89.60
N LYS A 546 -9.08 -89.48 88.87
CA LYS A 546 -9.77 -89.25 87.58
C LYS A 546 -10.97 -88.31 87.70
N LEU A 547 -11.73 -88.40 88.79
CA LEU A 547 -12.90 -87.54 89.00
C LEU A 547 -12.49 -86.07 89.24
N LYS A 548 -11.37 -85.84 89.93
CA LYS A 548 -10.75 -84.51 90.08
C LYS A 548 -10.20 -83.97 88.75
N GLU A 549 -9.59 -84.82 87.93
CA GLU A 549 -9.11 -84.46 86.58
C GLU A 549 -10.26 -84.00 85.66
N PHE A 550 -11.38 -84.74 85.64
CA PHE A 550 -12.56 -84.35 84.85
C PHE A 550 -13.19 -83.03 85.32
N ALA A 551 -13.24 -82.79 86.64
CA ALA A 551 -13.74 -81.51 87.19
C ALA A 551 -12.85 -80.32 86.74
N SER A 552 -11.53 -80.48 86.81
CA SER A 552 -10.57 -79.48 86.32
C SER A 552 -10.73 -79.21 84.82
N MET A 553 -10.90 -80.27 84.01
CA MET A 553 -11.09 -80.14 82.56
C MET A 553 -12.39 -79.41 82.20
N TYR A 554 -13.47 -79.63 82.95
CA TYR A 554 -14.73 -78.90 82.75
C TYR A 554 -14.59 -77.40 83.03
N ASP A 555 -13.87 -77.01 84.09
CA ASP A 555 -13.62 -75.59 84.39
C ASP A 555 -12.74 -74.91 83.33
N ILE A 556 -11.76 -75.62 82.75
CA ILE A 556 -10.99 -75.13 81.59
C ILE A 556 -11.92 -74.86 80.40
N ILE A 557 -12.76 -75.83 80.02
CA ILE A 557 -13.70 -75.69 78.90
C ILE A 557 -14.70 -74.54 79.12
N LYS A 558 -15.21 -74.40 80.35
CA LYS A 558 -16.09 -73.30 80.76
C LYS A 558 -15.40 -71.93 80.63
N ASN A 559 -14.13 -71.85 81.02
CA ASN A 559 -13.33 -70.62 80.89
C ASN A 559 -13.05 -70.27 79.41
N GLU A 560 -12.71 -71.26 78.57
CA GLU A 560 -12.53 -71.02 77.12
C GLU A 560 -13.84 -70.59 76.44
N ARG A 561 -14.99 -71.23 76.77
CA ARG A 561 -16.30 -70.78 76.29
C ARG A 561 -16.54 -69.29 76.63
N ASN A 562 -16.26 -68.88 77.87
CA ASN A 562 -16.44 -67.50 78.30
C ASN A 562 -15.49 -66.53 77.57
N LYS A 563 -14.23 -66.92 77.32
CA LYS A 563 -13.30 -66.15 76.48
C LYS A 563 -13.82 -65.97 75.06
N CYS A 564 -14.32 -67.03 74.42
CA CYS A 564 -14.91 -66.97 73.08
C CYS A 564 -16.12 -66.04 73.02
N VAL A 565 -17.06 -66.13 73.98
CA VAL A 565 -18.24 -65.24 74.05
C VAL A 565 -17.82 -63.78 74.22
N ASN A 566 -16.90 -63.47 75.14
CA ASN A 566 -16.38 -62.12 75.31
C ASN A 566 -15.69 -61.60 74.04
N SER A 567 -14.94 -62.46 73.33
CA SER A 567 -14.27 -62.10 72.08
C SER A 567 -15.26 -61.80 70.96
N ILE A 568 -16.34 -62.58 70.84
CA ILE A 568 -17.45 -62.34 69.91
C ILE A 568 -18.15 -61.02 70.24
N GLN A 569 -18.42 -60.73 71.52
CA GLN A 569 -19.06 -59.48 71.94
C GLN A 569 -18.17 -58.27 71.62
N ILE A 570 -16.87 -58.32 71.93
CA ILE A 570 -15.91 -57.26 71.61
C ILE A 570 -15.80 -57.04 70.10
N ASN A 571 -15.75 -58.12 69.30
CA ASN A 571 -15.69 -58.00 67.84
C ASN A 571 -17.00 -57.47 67.23
N SER A 572 -18.16 -57.83 67.79
CA SER A 572 -19.46 -57.28 67.41
C SER A 572 -19.54 -55.78 67.70
N GLN A 573 -19.09 -55.35 68.89
CA GLN A 573 -19.00 -53.93 69.24
C GLN A 573 -18.06 -53.17 68.29
N LYS A 574 -16.83 -53.67 68.06
CA LYS A 574 -15.87 -53.07 67.11
C LYS A 574 -16.42 -53.01 65.68
N SER A 575 -17.19 -54.00 65.24
CA SER A 575 -17.85 -54.00 63.93
C SER A 575 -18.87 -52.87 63.82
N ASN A 576 -19.65 -52.63 64.88
CA ASN A 576 -20.63 -51.53 64.90
C ASN A 576 -19.96 -50.15 64.99
N GLU A 577 -18.94 -49.99 65.83
CA GLU A 577 -18.10 -48.77 65.87
C GLU A 577 -17.47 -48.47 64.49
N MET A 578 -17.04 -49.49 63.76
CA MET A 578 -16.52 -49.32 62.39
C MET A 578 -17.61 -48.94 61.39
N LYS A 579 -18.81 -49.51 61.49
CA LYS A 579 -19.97 -49.10 60.66
C LYS A 579 -20.38 -47.65 60.90
N GLU A 580 -20.32 -47.19 62.14
CA GLU A 580 -20.58 -45.78 62.47
C GLU A 580 -19.49 -44.86 61.90
N LYS A 581 -18.21 -45.23 62.02
CA LYS A 581 -17.11 -44.52 61.35
C LYS A 581 -17.28 -44.45 59.83
N LEU A 582 -17.69 -45.55 59.19
CA LEU A 582 -17.97 -45.57 57.74
C LEU A 582 -19.11 -44.62 57.37
N LYS A 583 -20.20 -44.56 58.16
CA LYS A 583 -21.28 -43.59 57.95
C LYS A 583 -20.81 -42.14 58.11
N LEU A 584 -19.98 -41.85 59.11
CA LEU A 584 -19.42 -40.51 59.30
C LEU A 584 -18.52 -40.10 58.12
N LEU A 585 -17.62 -40.98 57.68
CA LEU A 585 -16.78 -40.75 56.51
C LEU A 585 -17.60 -40.60 55.22
N GLN A 586 -18.69 -41.35 55.05
CA GLN A 586 -19.57 -41.23 53.90
C GLN A 586 -20.32 -39.89 53.89
N ASN A 587 -20.83 -39.44 55.04
CA ASN A 587 -21.39 -38.09 55.19
C ASN A 587 -20.34 -37.01 54.91
N GLU A 588 -19.10 -37.20 55.35
CA GLU A 588 -17.99 -36.27 55.10
C GLU A 588 -17.63 -36.21 53.60
N ILE A 589 -17.62 -37.34 52.90
CA ILE A 589 -17.48 -37.41 51.42
C ILE A 589 -18.63 -36.66 50.73
N GLU A 590 -19.87 -36.77 51.19
CA GLU A 590 -21.02 -36.03 50.63
C GLU A 590 -20.92 -34.52 50.89
N ILE A 591 -20.48 -34.11 52.08
CA ILE A 591 -20.18 -32.70 52.41
C ILE A 591 -19.04 -32.15 51.54
N LEU A 592 -18.01 -32.96 51.28
CA LEU A 592 -16.90 -32.56 50.41
C LEU A 592 -17.34 -32.48 48.94
N ARG A 593 -18.15 -33.43 48.44
CA ARG A 593 -18.72 -33.40 47.07
C ARG A 593 -19.63 -32.18 46.86
N THR A 594 -20.49 -31.86 47.83
CA THR A 594 -21.37 -30.69 47.73
C THR A 594 -20.58 -29.38 47.77
N LYS A 595 -19.56 -29.26 48.65
CA LYS A 595 -18.62 -28.12 48.63
C LYS A 595 -17.88 -27.99 47.31
N LEU A 596 -17.38 -29.10 46.75
CA LEU A 596 -16.66 -29.14 45.49
C LEU A 596 -17.57 -28.67 44.33
N SER A 597 -18.82 -29.16 44.27
CA SER A 597 -19.80 -28.71 43.26
C SER A 597 -20.16 -27.22 43.38
N ILE A 598 -20.19 -26.65 44.59
CA ILE A 598 -20.39 -25.21 44.79
C ILE A 598 -19.16 -24.44 44.26
N LEU A 599 -17.95 -24.89 44.60
CA LEU A 599 -16.69 -24.31 44.11
C LEU A 599 -16.57 -24.37 42.59
N GLU A 600 -16.97 -25.47 41.95
CA GLU A 600 -17.03 -25.60 40.48
C GLU A 600 -17.99 -24.58 39.86
N LYS A 601 -19.20 -24.43 40.42
CA LYS A 601 -20.18 -23.44 39.94
C LYS A 601 -19.69 -22.01 40.09
N ASP A 602 -19.02 -21.68 41.19
CA ASP A 602 -18.47 -20.34 41.40
C ASP A 602 -17.21 -20.09 40.56
N LEU A 603 -16.40 -21.12 40.27
CA LEU A 603 -15.31 -21.06 39.29
C LEU A 603 -15.85 -20.83 37.87
N GLN A 604 -16.89 -21.56 37.46
CA GLN A 604 -17.58 -21.36 36.18
C GLN A 604 -18.14 -19.93 36.05
N LYS A 605 -18.83 -19.41 37.07
CA LYS A 605 -19.29 -18.00 37.09
C LYS A 605 -18.14 -17.01 36.93
N LYS A 606 -17.01 -17.22 37.64
CA LYS A 606 -15.82 -16.36 37.49
C LYS A 606 -15.21 -16.44 36.10
N ASN A 607 -15.12 -17.63 35.51
CA ASN A 607 -14.61 -17.82 34.16
C ASN A 607 -15.51 -17.12 33.12
N LEU A 608 -16.84 -17.21 33.26
CA LEU A 608 -17.79 -16.47 32.42
C LEU A 608 -17.66 -14.95 32.57
N LEU A 609 -17.47 -14.45 33.80
CA LEU A 609 -17.20 -13.03 34.07
C LEU A 609 -15.89 -12.54 33.43
N VAL A 610 -14.82 -13.34 33.52
CA VAL A 610 -13.54 -13.04 32.87
C VAL A 610 -13.70 -13.06 31.35
N LEU A 611 -14.39 -14.05 30.79
CA LEU A 611 -14.65 -14.13 29.35
C LEU A 611 -15.44 -12.91 28.85
N ALA A 612 -16.52 -12.52 29.54
CA ALA A 612 -17.30 -11.32 29.22
C ALA A 612 -16.43 -10.04 29.28
N SER A 613 -15.56 -9.92 30.30
CA SER A 613 -14.62 -8.80 30.41
C SER A 613 -13.56 -8.78 29.30
N VAL A 614 -13.09 -9.95 28.84
CA VAL A 614 -12.19 -10.07 27.68
C VAL A 614 -12.91 -9.62 26.40
N VAL A 615 -14.13 -10.11 26.17
CA VAL A 615 -14.94 -9.74 24.99
C VAL A 615 -15.20 -8.23 24.94
N GLU A 616 -15.62 -7.60 26.04
CA GLU A 616 -15.83 -6.15 26.07
C GLU A 616 -14.52 -5.36 25.91
N ARG A 617 -13.41 -5.84 26.49
CA ARG A 617 -12.08 -5.22 26.29
C ARG A 617 -11.66 -5.27 24.82
N ASP A 618 -11.85 -6.40 24.15
CA ASP A 618 -11.42 -6.57 22.76
C ASP A 618 -12.39 -5.86 21.79
N ARG A 619 -13.68 -5.74 22.15
CA ARG A 619 -14.64 -4.84 21.50
C ARG A 619 -14.22 -3.37 21.57
N GLU A 620 -13.81 -2.88 22.75
CA GLU A 620 -13.31 -1.51 22.89
C GLU A 620 -11.97 -1.30 22.17
N LYS A 621 -11.04 -2.27 22.22
CA LYS A 621 -9.82 -2.22 21.39
C LYS A 621 -10.14 -2.11 19.90
N HIS A 622 -11.12 -2.88 19.41
CA HIS A 622 -11.54 -2.81 18.02
C HIS A 622 -12.15 -1.45 17.66
N LYS A 623 -12.94 -0.83 18.55
CA LYS A 623 -13.43 0.55 18.36
C LYS A 623 -12.28 1.55 18.29
N VAL A 624 -11.32 1.46 19.23
CA VAL A 624 -10.14 2.32 19.28
C VAL A 624 -9.28 2.16 18.03
N GLU A 625 -9.06 0.94 17.55
CA GLU A 625 -8.27 0.71 16.34
C GLU A 625 -9.01 1.20 15.08
N LYS A 626 -10.33 1.03 14.99
CA LYS A 626 -11.15 1.64 13.91
C LYS A 626 -11.12 3.16 13.92
N GLN A 627 -11.06 3.79 15.11
CA GLN A 627 -10.84 5.24 15.21
C GLN A 627 -9.41 5.63 14.80
N ARG A 628 -8.40 4.81 15.10
CA ARG A 628 -7.01 5.03 14.67
C ARG A 628 -6.79 4.82 13.17
N THR A 629 -7.52 3.93 12.51
CA THR A 629 -7.46 3.83 11.03
C THR A 629 -8.10 5.06 10.41
N TYR A 630 -9.29 5.48 10.88
CA TYR A 630 -9.96 6.69 10.41
C TYR A 630 -9.10 7.96 10.61
N LEU A 631 -8.48 8.15 11.78
CA LEU A 631 -7.56 9.28 12.01
C LEU A 631 -6.30 9.23 11.14
N ARG A 632 -5.80 8.03 10.80
CA ARG A 632 -4.71 7.87 9.84
C ARG A 632 -5.17 8.26 8.43
N GLU A 633 -6.31 7.77 7.97
CA GLU A 633 -6.91 8.12 6.67
C GLU A 633 -7.13 9.62 6.53
N LEU A 634 -7.69 10.28 7.55
CA LEU A 634 -7.91 11.73 7.57
C LEU A 634 -6.58 12.52 7.50
N ASN A 635 -5.55 12.09 8.23
CA ASN A 635 -4.22 12.71 8.18
C ASN A 635 -3.53 12.50 6.81
N ILE A 636 -3.78 11.36 6.16
CA ILE A 636 -3.29 11.11 4.79
C ILE A 636 -3.99 12.04 3.78
N GLN A 637 -5.30 12.26 3.94
CA GLN A 637 -6.06 13.22 3.12
C GLN A 637 -5.58 14.66 3.35
N ASP A 638 -5.37 15.07 4.60
CA ASP A 638 -4.82 16.39 4.96
C ASP A 638 -3.42 16.62 4.35
N GLN A 639 -2.55 15.61 4.39
CA GLN A 639 -1.24 15.65 3.72
C GLN A 639 -1.36 15.72 2.19
N GLN A 640 -2.30 15.00 1.58
CA GLN A 640 -2.58 15.07 0.14
C GLN A 640 -3.07 16.48 -0.25
N GLN A 641 -4.07 17.00 0.45
CA GLN A 641 -4.59 18.36 0.24
C GLN A 641 -3.52 19.43 0.48
N THR A 642 -2.64 19.26 1.47
CA THR A 642 -1.50 20.15 1.71
C THR A 642 -0.48 20.15 0.55
N LEU A 643 -0.25 18.99 -0.08
CA LEU A 643 0.59 18.89 -1.28
C LEU A 643 -0.08 19.48 -2.51
N GLU A 644 -1.37 19.23 -2.71
CA GLU A 644 -2.17 19.84 -3.79
C GLU A 644 -2.21 21.36 -3.65
N ASN A 645 -2.48 21.90 -2.45
CA ASN A 645 -2.42 23.32 -2.15
C ASN A 645 -1.03 23.92 -2.43
N ARG A 646 0.06 23.21 -2.13
CA ARG A 646 1.41 23.64 -2.55
C ARG A 646 1.58 23.65 -4.06
N ASN A 647 1.06 22.66 -4.78
CA ASN A 647 1.12 22.62 -6.23
C ASN A 647 0.31 23.76 -6.87
N TYR A 648 -0.91 24.03 -6.38
CA TYR A 648 -1.72 25.16 -6.82
C TYR A 648 -1.04 26.50 -6.50
N ASN A 649 -0.46 26.67 -5.31
CA ASN A 649 0.30 27.88 -4.96
C ASN A 649 1.54 28.07 -5.85
N ASN A 650 2.24 26.98 -6.22
CA ASN A 650 3.36 27.05 -7.17
C ASN A 650 2.89 27.42 -8.58
N LEU A 651 1.75 26.90 -9.03
CA LEU A 651 1.15 27.25 -10.32
C LEU A 651 0.68 28.70 -10.36
N ILE A 652 0.05 29.19 -9.28
CA ILE A 652 -0.32 30.60 -9.10
C ILE A 652 0.94 31.49 -9.14
N ALA A 653 1.98 31.16 -8.38
CA ALA A 653 3.23 31.93 -8.37
C ALA A 653 3.96 31.91 -9.73
N PHE A 654 3.77 30.88 -10.55
CA PHE A 654 4.25 30.84 -11.94
C PHE A 654 3.39 31.76 -12.84
N ALA A 655 2.06 31.66 -12.75
CA ALA A 655 1.14 32.51 -13.51
C ALA A 655 1.30 33.99 -13.16
N GLU A 656 1.51 34.34 -11.89
CA GLU A 656 1.82 35.70 -11.44
C GLU A 656 3.13 36.23 -12.05
N LYS A 657 4.18 35.41 -12.12
CA LYS A 657 5.44 35.78 -12.77
C LYS A 657 5.27 36.04 -14.27
N GLU A 658 4.54 35.17 -14.97
CA GLU A 658 4.24 35.36 -16.40
C GLU A 658 3.31 36.56 -16.64
N LEU A 659 2.34 36.84 -15.75
CA LEU A 659 1.54 38.07 -15.80
C LEU A 659 2.39 39.33 -15.60
N VAL A 660 3.32 39.32 -14.65
CA VAL A 660 4.26 40.45 -14.43
C VAL A 660 5.19 40.63 -15.62
N ARG A 661 5.64 39.54 -16.25
CA ARG A 661 6.42 39.57 -17.48
C ARG A 661 5.61 40.15 -18.64
N LEU A 662 4.44 39.60 -18.93
CA LEU A 662 3.55 40.07 -20.00
C LEU A 662 3.16 41.54 -19.82
N ARG A 663 2.99 41.99 -18.57
CA ARG A 663 2.73 43.41 -18.27
C ARG A 663 3.93 44.30 -18.59
N LYS A 664 5.16 43.85 -18.31
CA LYS A 664 6.38 44.58 -18.74
C LYS A 664 6.51 44.61 -20.25
N ASP A 665 6.27 43.48 -20.92
CA ASP A 665 6.35 43.37 -22.37
C ASP A 665 5.29 44.28 -23.06
N TYR A 666 4.09 44.38 -22.48
CA TYR A 666 3.06 45.35 -22.88
C TYR A 666 3.47 46.80 -22.59
N ASP A 667 3.98 47.10 -21.39
CA ASP A 667 4.42 48.44 -21.01
C ASP A 667 5.56 48.92 -21.95
N THR A 668 6.50 48.04 -22.34
CA THR A 668 7.53 48.34 -23.35
C THR A 668 6.94 48.54 -24.75
N ALA A 669 6.02 47.68 -25.20
CA ALA A 669 5.37 47.84 -26.51
C ALA A 669 4.56 49.15 -26.60
N VAL A 670 3.97 49.61 -25.49
CA VAL A 670 3.30 50.91 -25.40
C VAL A 670 4.31 52.06 -25.45
N LEU A 671 5.47 51.95 -24.78
CA LEU A 671 6.55 52.93 -24.88
C LEU A 671 7.08 53.05 -26.31
N ASP A 672 7.43 51.93 -26.95
CA ASP A 672 7.90 51.87 -28.33
C ASP A 672 6.89 52.48 -29.31
N ARG A 673 5.60 52.14 -29.16
CA ARG A 673 4.51 52.73 -29.96
C ARG A 673 4.40 54.25 -29.73
N ASN A 674 4.53 54.71 -28.50
CA ASN A 674 4.46 56.14 -28.18
C ASN A 674 5.66 56.90 -28.74
N GLU A 675 6.88 56.37 -28.62
CA GLU A 675 8.08 56.93 -29.24
C GLU A 675 7.92 56.98 -30.76
N ARG A 676 7.45 55.90 -31.38
CA ARG A 676 7.18 55.85 -32.83
C ARG A 676 6.12 56.87 -33.27
N SER A 677 5.14 57.14 -32.41
CA SER A 677 4.11 58.17 -32.64
C SER A 677 4.70 59.58 -32.54
N VAL A 678 5.61 59.84 -31.60
CA VAL A 678 6.35 61.11 -31.51
C VAL A 678 7.23 61.30 -32.75
N GLN A 679 8.04 60.31 -33.13
CA GLN A 679 8.85 60.34 -34.36
C GLN A 679 8.00 60.61 -35.60
N LEU A 680 6.80 60.02 -35.72
CA LEU A 680 5.89 60.27 -36.84
C LEU A 680 5.38 61.72 -36.87
N VAL A 681 5.02 62.29 -35.71
CA VAL A 681 4.62 63.70 -35.59
C VAL A 681 5.78 64.64 -35.92
N GLU A 682 7.00 64.32 -35.48
CA GLU A 682 8.21 65.08 -35.84
C GLU A 682 8.44 65.06 -37.37
N ARG A 683 8.38 63.89 -38.02
CA ARG A 683 8.50 63.79 -39.49
C ARG A 683 7.38 64.52 -40.23
N TYR A 684 6.15 64.47 -39.74
CA TYR A 684 5.03 65.23 -40.31
C TYR A 684 5.26 66.75 -40.17
N ASN A 685 5.76 67.21 -39.03
CA ASN A 685 6.12 68.61 -38.83
C ASN A 685 7.29 69.04 -39.74
N GLU A 686 8.30 68.19 -39.94
CA GLU A 686 9.36 68.42 -40.93
C GLU A 686 8.79 68.56 -42.35
N GLU A 687 7.88 67.67 -42.76
CA GLU A 687 7.21 67.71 -44.06
C GLU A 687 6.43 69.01 -44.27
N VAL A 688 5.64 69.45 -43.28
CA VAL A 688 4.92 70.73 -43.32
C VAL A 688 5.88 71.91 -43.45
N VAL A 689 6.98 71.92 -42.67
CA VAL A 689 8.02 72.96 -42.76
C VAL A 689 8.73 72.95 -44.13
N PHE A 690 8.94 71.78 -44.74
CA PHE A 690 9.47 71.69 -46.11
C PHE A 690 8.46 72.21 -47.14
N GLN A 691 7.18 71.88 -47.02
CA GLN A 691 6.14 72.40 -47.93
C GLN A 691 6.02 73.93 -47.83
N GLU A 692 6.09 74.52 -46.63
CA GLU A 692 6.15 75.97 -46.48
C GLU A 692 7.41 76.58 -47.11
N LYS A 693 8.59 75.96 -46.92
CA LYS A 693 9.83 76.39 -47.58
C LYS A 693 9.72 76.35 -49.10
N VAL A 694 9.13 75.31 -49.67
CA VAL A 694 8.87 75.19 -51.12
C VAL A 694 7.92 76.30 -51.57
N ASN A 695 6.80 76.51 -50.88
CA ASN A 695 5.85 77.58 -51.20
C ASN A 695 6.49 78.98 -51.17
N VAL A 696 7.37 79.25 -50.20
CA VAL A 696 8.15 80.50 -50.11
C VAL A 696 9.19 80.62 -51.24
N GLN A 697 9.83 79.52 -51.64
CA GLN A 697 10.75 79.49 -52.78
C GLN A 697 10.01 79.71 -54.11
N ASP A 698 8.85 79.09 -54.31
CA ASP A 698 7.98 79.29 -55.48
C ASP A 698 7.49 80.74 -55.58
N ALA A 699 7.14 81.37 -54.46
CA ALA A 699 6.79 82.79 -54.42
C ALA A 699 7.98 83.67 -54.83
N LYS A 700 9.19 83.37 -54.34
CA LYS A 700 10.42 84.06 -54.75
C LYS A 700 10.74 83.85 -56.24
N LEU A 701 10.59 82.63 -56.75
CA LEU A 701 10.78 82.32 -58.17
C LEU A 701 9.77 83.07 -59.06
N LYS A 702 8.48 83.08 -58.70
CA LYS A 702 7.45 83.85 -59.42
C LYS A 702 7.78 85.34 -59.45
N ASN A 703 8.21 85.93 -58.33
CA ASN A 703 8.66 87.32 -58.29
C ASN A 703 9.89 87.56 -59.16
N ALA A 704 10.89 86.66 -59.12
CA ALA A 704 12.08 86.74 -59.96
C ALA A 704 11.76 86.59 -61.46
N TYR A 705 10.80 85.75 -61.84
CA TYR A 705 10.31 85.65 -63.23
C TYR A 705 9.58 86.92 -63.69
N ILE A 706 8.82 87.57 -62.80
CA ILE A 706 8.18 88.86 -63.09
C ILE A 706 9.23 89.96 -63.27
N GLU A 707 10.24 90.02 -62.39
CA GLU A 707 11.34 90.97 -62.53
C GLU A 707 12.15 90.71 -63.80
N LEU A 708 12.54 89.46 -64.08
CA LEU A 708 13.26 89.09 -65.30
C LEU A 708 12.48 89.50 -66.55
N ARG A 709 11.17 89.23 -66.59
CA ARG A 709 10.30 89.67 -67.69
C ARG A 709 10.24 91.20 -67.81
N SER A 710 10.21 91.92 -66.69
CA SER A 710 10.31 93.38 -66.69
C SER A 710 11.64 93.87 -67.25
N ARG A 711 12.75 93.15 -67.03
CA ARG A 711 14.05 93.44 -67.65
C ARG A 711 14.08 93.09 -69.13
N ASP A 712 13.46 91.99 -69.55
CA ASP A 712 13.32 91.66 -70.97
C ASP A 712 12.48 92.71 -71.73
N ASP A 713 11.44 93.25 -71.10
CA ASP A 713 10.64 94.34 -71.64
C ASP A 713 11.42 95.67 -71.67
N GLU A 714 12.25 95.95 -70.65
CA GLU A 714 13.20 97.08 -70.63
C GLU A 714 14.25 96.96 -71.76
N ILE A 715 14.84 95.77 -71.94
CA ILE A 715 15.78 95.47 -73.03
C ILE A 715 15.10 95.64 -74.40
N ARG A 716 13.89 95.08 -74.60
CA ARG A 716 13.13 95.27 -75.84
C ARG A 716 12.86 96.74 -76.15
N LEU A 717 12.54 97.55 -75.14
CA LEU A 717 12.32 98.98 -75.29
C LEU A 717 13.61 99.71 -75.68
N LEU A 718 14.74 99.39 -75.04
CA LEU A 718 16.05 99.93 -75.36
C LEU A 718 16.53 99.51 -76.76
N GLU A 719 16.23 98.29 -77.19
CA GLU A 719 16.50 97.82 -78.56
C GLU A 719 15.69 98.60 -79.61
N LEU A 720 14.41 98.86 -79.35
CA LEU A 720 13.56 99.69 -80.22
C LEU A 720 14.06 101.14 -80.26
N GLN A 721 14.43 101.74 -79.13
CA GLN A 721 15.04 103.07 -79.08
C GLN A 721 16.35 103.11 -79.88
N MET A 722 17.24 102.12 -79.69
CA MET A 722 18.47 102.00 -80.47
C MET A 722 18.19 101.85 -81.98
N GLN A 723 17.12 101.15 -82.38
CA GLN A 723 16.74 101.02 -83.79
C GLN A 723 16.22 102.34 -84.38
N GLU A 724 15.40 103.10 -83.64
CA GLU A 724 14.91 104.40 -84.09
C GLU A 724 16.05 105.43 -84.16
N GLU A 725 16.95 105.48 -83.18
CA GLU A 725 18.18 106.29 -83.22
C GLU A 725 19.07 105.93 -84.43
N LYS A 726 19.27 104.63 -84.72
CA LYS A 726 19.97 104.18 -85.93
C LYS A 726 19.27 104.64 -87.21
N ARG A 727 17.93 104.68 -87.22
CA ARG A 727 17.11 105.17 -88.34
C ARG A 727 17.22 106.69 -88.49
N GLU A 728 17.18 107.46 -87.41
CA GLU A 728 17.40 108.91 -87.42
C GLU A 728 18.80 109.28 -87.92
N ILE A 729 19.83 108.55 -87.47
CA ILE A 729 21.20 108.69 -87.99
C ILE A 729 21.25 108.36 -89.49
N ALA A 730 20.56 107.31 -89.95
CA ALA A 730 20.51 106.96 -91.37
C ALA A 730 19.76 108.01 -92.21
N LEU A 731 18.66 108.56 -91.72
CA LEU A 731 17.93 109.67 -92.35
C LEU A 731 18.79 110.93 -92.42
N SER A 732 19.50 111.26 -91.33
CA SER A 732 20.42 112.39 -91.26
C SER A 732 21.59 112.23 -92.24
N LYS A 733 22.16 111.03 -92.34
CA LYS A 733 23.18 110.71 -93.37
C LYS A 733 22.65 110.85 -94.80
N LYS A 734 21.37 110.54 -95.07
CA LYS A 734 20.73 110.77 -96.38
C LYS A 734 20.46 112.26 -96.67
N LYS A 735 20.15 113.06 -95.64
CA LYS A 735 19.97 114.53 -95.77
C LYS A 735 21.30 115.28 -95.96
N LEU A 736 22.39 114.77 -95.38
CA LEU A 736 23.73 115.38 -95.42
C LEU A 736 24.24 115.77 -96.82
N PRO A 737 24.17 114.93 -97.89
CA PRO A 737 24.60 115.33 -99.23
C PRO A 737 23.75 116.46 -99.82
N VAL A 738 22.43 116.48 -99.59
CA VAL A 738 21.55 117.57 -100.04
C VAL A 738 21.92 118.87 -99.31
N LYS A 739 22.18 118.79 -98.00
CA LYS A 739 22.67 119.95 -97.25
C LYS A 739 24.02 120.44 -97.77
N ARG A 740 24.97 119.54 -98.07
CA ARG A 740 26.28 119.91 -98.65
C ARG A 740 26.16 120.54 -100.04
N ALA A 741 25.23 120.09 -100.88
CA ALA A 741 24.95 120.71 -102.17
C ALA A 741 24.38 122.13 -101.98
N LEU A 742 23.40 122.30 -101.09
CA LEU A 742 22.85 123.63 -100.73
C LEU A 742 23.90 124.55 -100.09
N ASP A 743 24.78 124.02 -99.23
CA ASP A 743 25.91 124.76 -98.64
C ASP A 743 26.88 125.22 -99.76
N GLN A 744 27.15 124.38 -100.78
CA GLN A 744 27.96 124.73 -101.94
C GLN A 744 27.29 125.75 -102.87
N GLU A 745 25.99 125.62 -103.13
CA GLU A 745 25.20 126.60 -103.87
C GLU A 745 25.18 127.95 -103.13
N LEU A 746 25.00 127.96 -101.81
CA LEU A 746 25.10 129.16 -100.98
C LEU A 746 26.50 129.78 -101.03
N GLU A 747 27.56 128.99 -101.03
CA GLU A 747 28.93 129.51 -101.16
C GLU A 747 29.17 130.12 -102.55
N LEU A 748 28.67 129.49 -103.62
CA LEU A 748 28.69 130.05 -104.98
C LEU A 748 27.86 131.34 -105.07
N TYR A 749 26.67 131.39 -104.46
CA TYR A 749 25.85 132.60 -104.41
C TYR A 749 26.50 133.70 -103.57
N ARG A 750 27.23 133.37 -102.50
CA ARG A 750 28.05 134.33 -101.74
C ARG A 750 29.17 134.90 -102.59
N ILE A 751 29.93 134.07 -103.32
CA ILE A 751 30.99 134.54 -104.23
C ILE A 751 30.41 135.42 -105.34
N CYS A 752 29.25 135.04 -105.90
CA CYS A 752 28.56 135.88 -106.90
C CYS A 752 28.07 137.21 -106.30
N LEU A 753 27.56 137.19 -105.06
CA LEU A 753 27.08 138.37 -104.35
C LEU A 753 28.25 139.28 -103.96
N GLU A 754 29.38 138.73 -103.51
CA GLU A 754 30.63 139.46 -103.23
C GLU A 754 31.16 140.11 -104.51
N SER A 755 31.20 139.39 -105.65
CA SER A 755 31.53 139.98 -106.95
C SER A 755 30.55 141.07 -107.41
N CYS A 756 29.26 140.93 -107.12
CA CYS A 756 28.27 141.98 -107.36
C CYS A 756 28.44 143.16 -106.38
N GLN A 757 28.86 142.92 -105.15
CA GLN A 757 29.15 143.95 -104.14
C GLN A 757 30.43 144.71 -104.49
N ASP A 758 31.50 144.07 -104.94
CA ASP A 758 32.70 144.74 -105.45
C ASP A 758 32.36 145.67 -106.62
N ARG A 759 31.55 145.20 -107.56
CA ARG A 759 31.05 146.01 -108.67
C ARG A 759 30.11 147.14 -108.22
N LEU A 760 29.34 146.92 -107.15
CA LEU A 760 28.51 147.95 -106.53
C LEU A 760 29.39 148.96 -105.78
N ILE A 761 30.49 148.57 -105.16
CA ILE A 761 31.48 149.44 -104.49
C ILE A 761 32.28 150.24 -105.53
N GLU A 762 32.57 149.71 -106.72
CA GLU A 762 33.10 150.50 -107.84
C GLU A 762 32.11 151.57 -108.30
N LEU A 763 30.81 151.24 -108.39
CA LEU A 763 29.75 152.19 -108.72
C LEU A 763 29.48 153.18 -107.57
N GLU A 764 29.60 152.75 -106.32
CA GLU A 764 29.51 153.61 -105.13
C GLU A 764 30.69 154.57 -105.09
N LYS A 765 31.93 154.17 -105.38
CA LYS A 765 33.05 155.13 -105.54
C LYS A 765 32.82 156.18 -106.64
N ILE A 766 31.97 155.90 -107.62
CA ILE A 766 31.55 156.88 -108.63
C ILE A 766 30.43 157.80 -108.05
N LEU A 767 29.50 157.23 -107.27
CA LEU A 767 28.36 157.92 -106.63
C LEU A 767 28.70 158.72 -105.36
N GLU A 768 29.71 158.27 -104.60
CA GLU A 768 30.19 158.82 -103.32
C GLU A 768 31.18 159.98 -103.52
N ASN A 769 31.21 160.60 -104.71
CA ASN A 769 31.88 161.89 -104.90
C ASN A 769 31.15 162.96 -104.05
N PRO A 770 31.68 163.43 -102.91
CA PRO A 770 30.87 164.14 -101.90
C PRO A 770 30.57 165.62 -102.23
N ASN A 771 30.71 166.02 -103.49
CA ASN A 771 30.55 167.41 -103.94
C ASN A 771 29.11 167.75 -104.42
N ASP A 772 28.14 166.85 -104.26
CA ASP A 772 26.75 167.04 -104.72
C ASP A 772 25.75 167.23 -103.54
N PRO A 773 25.29 168.46 -103.25
CA PRO A 773 24.74 168.83 -101.94
C PRO A 773 23.21 168.57 -101.75
N THR A 774 22.63 167.55 -102.37
CA THR A 774 21.15 167.49 -102.58
C THR A 774 20.31 166.52 -101.71
N ARG A 775 20.86 165.70 -100.77
CA ARG A 775 20.20 164.40 -100.46
C ARG A 775 20.17 163.78 -99.01
N VAL A 776 19.76 164.45 -97.91
CA VAL A 776 19.58 163.80 -96.56
C VAL A 776 18.39 164.33 -95.67
N ARG A 777 17.61 163.46 -94.95
CA ARG A 777 16.59 163.77 -93.87
C ARG A 777 16.08 162.53 -93.04
N PHE A 778 15.48 162.68 -91.81
CA PHE A 778 15.00 161.62 -90.83
C PHE A 778 13.64 161.93 -90.04
N LEU A 779 12.97 160.94 -89.32
CA LEU A 779 11.67 160.99 -88.51
C LEU A 779 11.39 159.82 -87.43
N ASP A 780 10.32 159.85 -86.56
CA ASP A 780 10.12 159.20 -85.15
C ASP A 780 8.76 158.43 -84.71
N GLY A 781 8.61 157.89 -83.42
CA GLY A 781 7.36 157.30 -82.71
C GLY A 781 7.40 156.85 -81.16
N THR A 782 6.28 156.52 -80.41
CA THR A 782 6.13 156.35 -78.86
C THR A 782 5.03 155.40 -78.18
N ASP A 783 4.97 155.18 -76.82
CA ASP A 783 4.18 154.17 -75.95
C ASP A 783 3.29 154.66 -74.68
N GLU A 784 2.59 153.77 -73.90
CA GLU A 784 1.54 154.00 -72.80
C GLU A 784 1.88 153.71 -71.25
N THR A 785 0.91 153.86 -70.29
CA THR A 785 1.09 154.21 -68.82
C THR A 785 0.54 153.27 -67.68
N PRO A 786 0.95 153.44 -66.38
CA PRO A 786 0.89 152.36 -65.36
C PRO A 786 -0.31 152.23 -64.37
N GLU A 787 -1.23 153.20 -64.23
CA GLU A 787 -2.27 153.15 -63.16
C GLU A 787 -3.21 151.93 -63.24
N ILE A 788 -3.41 151.40 -64.45
CA ILE A 788 -4.28 150.23 -64.74
C ILE A 788 -3.75 148.95 -64.07
N ILE A 789 -2.45 148.90 -63.75
CA ILE A 789 -1.79 147.72 -63.17
C ILE A 789 -2.14 147.58 -61.68
N MET A 790 -2.16 148.67 -60.91
CA MET A 790 -2.34 148.60 -59.44
C MET A 790 -3.74 148.09 -59.04
N LYS A 791 -4.80 148.51 -59.73
CA LYS A 791 -6.18 148.04 -59.46
C LYS A 791 -6.38 146.54 -59.66
N LYS A 792 -5.53 145.87 -60.45
CA LYS A 792 -5.56 144.41 -60.61
C LYS A 792 -4.91 143.67 -59.44
N LEU A 793 -4.05 144.32 -58.66
CA LEU A 793 -3.33 143.70 -57.55
C LEU A 793 -4.24 143.50 -56.32
N GLU A 794 -4.91 144.56 -55.87
CA GLU A 794 -5.79 144.54 -54.67
C GLU A 794 -6.92 143.50 -54.78
N GLN A 795 -7.45 143.28 -56.00
CA GLN A 795 -8.50 142.28 -56.24
C GLN A 795 -8.03 140.83 -56.08
N LEU A 796 -6.73 140.56 -56.22
CA LEU A 796 -6.14 139.24 -56.04
C LEU A 796 -5.85 138.96 -54.57
N GLU A 797 -5.41 139.97 -53.81
CA GLU A 797 -5.09 139.84 -52.37
C GLU A 797 -6.34 139.50 -51.53
N GLN A 798 -7.48 140.15 -51.77
CA GLN A 798 -8.75 139.82 -51.10
C GLN A 798 -9.24 138.39 -51.40
N ARG A 799 -8.94 137.86 -52.59
CA ARG A 799 -9.25 136.47 -52.96
C ARG A 799 -8.32 135.45 -52.31
N LEU A 800 -7.10 135.84 -51.94
CA LEU A 800 -6.15 134.98 -51.24
C LEU A 800 -6.60 134.78 -49.78
N SER A 801 -6.83 135.88 -49.06
CA SER A 801 -7.22 135.85 -47.64
C SER A 801 -8.49 135.01 -47.38
N THR A 802 -9.52 135.15 -48.23
CA THR A 802 -10.75 134.34 -48.13
C THR A 802 -10.57 132.85 -48.45
N LYS A 803 -9.42 132.45 -49.04
CA LYS A 803 -9.08 131.03 -49.26
C LYS A 803 -8.29 130.42 -48.12
N GLU A 804 -7.51 131.22 -47.40
CA GLU A 804 -6.73 130.79 -46.25
C GLU A 804 -7.63 130.44 -45.05
N GLU A 805 -8.64 131.28 -44.75
CA GLU A 805 -9.66 130.98 -43.72
C GLU A 805 -10.39 129.64 -44.00
N GLN A 806 -10.76 129.40 -45.26
CA GLN A 806 -11.41 128.15 -45.70
C GLN A 806 -10.51 126.91 -45.62
N SER A 807 -9.18 127.07 -45.49
CA SER A 807 -8.27 125.96 -45.24
C SER A 807 -8.24 125.63 -43.75
N LEU A 808 -8.07 126.65 -42.91
CA LEU A 808 -7.96 126.50 -41.45
C LEU A 808 -9.21 125.84 -40.82
N GLU A 809 -10.42 126.16 -41.30
CA GLU A 809 -11.64 125.48 -40.86
C GLU A 809 -11.63 123.97 -41.19
N LYS A 810 -11.10 123.59 -42.36
CA LYS A 810 -11.04 122.19 -42.78
C LYS A 810 -9.98 121.41 -42.01
N ASP A 811 -8.85 122.02 -41.72
CA ASP A 811 -7.79 121.40 -40.92
C ASP A 811 -8.27 121.12 -39.49
N LEU A 812 -9.05 122.04 -38.89
CA LEU A 812 -9.66 121.84 -37.57
C LEU A 812 -10.70 120.70 -37.56
N ILE A 813 -11.52 120.59 -38.61
CA ILE A 813 -12.46 119.47 -38.77
C ILE A 813 -11.70 118.15 -38.92
N LEU A 814 -10.62 118.14 -39.71
CA LEU A 814 -9.79 116.96 -39.96
C LEU A 814 -9.12 116.47 -38.66
N GLU A 815 -8.66 117.38 -37.79
CA GLU A 815 -8.13 117.02 -36.48
C GLU A 815 -9.20 116.40 -35.56
N GLN A 816 -10.42 116.93 -35.53
CA GLN A 816 -11.53 116.33 -34.77
C GLN A 816 -11.93 114.95 -35.29
N VAL A 817 -11.98 114.78 -36.62
CA VAL A 817 -12.27 113.49 -37.26
C VAL A 817 -11.18 112.47 -36.93
N ASN A 818 -9.89 112.85 -36.99
CA ASN A 818 -8.78 111.95 -36.64
C ASN A 818 -8.85 111.52 -35.17
N ARG A 819 -9.11 112.45 -34.22
CA ARG A 819 -9.29 112.10 -32.80
C ARG A 819 -10.51 111.19 -32.56
N LEU A 820 -11.55 111.27 -33.39
CA LEU A 820 -12.69 110.33 -33.35
C LEU A 820 -12.33 108.96 -33.92
N ILE A 821 -11.57 108.92 -35.02
CA ILE A 821 -11.06 107.68 -35.62
C ILE A 821 -10.12 106.95 -34.65
N GLU A 822 -9.21 107.63 -33.97
CA GLU A 822 -8.33 107.03 -32.96
C GLU A 822 -9.11 106.46 -31.77
N ARG A 823 -10.14 107.15 -31.29
CA ARG A 823 -11.04 106.66 -30.23
C ARG A 823 -11.91 105.46 -30.67
N LEU A 824 -12.25 105.38 -31.96
CA LEU A 824 -12.94 104.23 -32.52
C LEU A 824 -11.99 103.06 -32.77
N SER A 825 -10.77 103.30 -33.24
CA SER A 825 -9.74 102.27 -33.39
C SER A 825 -9.41 101.66 -32.03
N THR A 826 -9.03 102.48 -31.04
CA THR A 826 -8.69 101.98 -29.70
C THR A 826 -9.81 101.18 -29.03
N LYS A 827 -11.10 101.55 -29.26
CA LYS A 827 -12.24 100.73 -28.84
C LYS A 827 -12.42 99.44 -29.65
N ALA A 828 -12.21 99.49 -30.97
CA ALA A 828 -12.26 98.31 -31.82
C ALA A 828 -11.13 97.34 -31.50
N ASP A 829 -9.93 97.85 -31.22
CA ASP A 829 -8.73 97.09 -30.85
C ASP A 829 -8.91 96.42 -29.48
N ALA A 830 -9.42 97.14 -28.47
CA ALA A 830 -9.80 96.52 -27.19
C ALA A 830 -10.88 95.44 -27.35
N GLY A 831 -11.83 95.64 -28.28
CA GLY A 831 -12.85 94.63 -28.61
C GLY A 831 -12.34 93.42 -29.41
N LYS A 832 -11.18 93.51 -30.08
CA LYS A 832 -10.60 92.39 -30.84
C LYS A 832 -10.18 91.25 -29.92
N ASP A 833 -9.59 91.53 -28.77
CA ASP A 833 -9.15 90.49 -27.84
C ASP A 833 -10.33 89.76 -27.18
N ASP A 834 -11.37 90.49 -26.78
CA ASP A 834 -12.61 89.89 -26.23
C ASP A 834 -13.37 89.08 -27.29
N THR A 835 -13.47 89.57 -28.53
CA THR A 835 -14.11 88.83 -29.63
C THR A 835 -13.28 87.63 -30.09
N LEU A 836 -11.94 87.72 -30.06
CA LEU A 836 -11.04 86.58 -30.30
C LEU A 836 -11.16 85.53 -29.18
N ALA A 837 -11.23 85.95 -27.92
CA ALA A 837 -11.43 85.06 -26.77
C ALA A 837 -12.80 84.37 -26.82
N LEU A 838 -13.85 85.09 -27.24
CA LEU A 838 -15.17 84.52 -27.48
C LEU A 838 -15.14 83.54 -28.66
N ALA A 839 -14.51 83.90 -29.78
CA ALA A 839 -14.37 83.02 -30.94
C ALA A 839 -13.61 81.73 -30.60
N LYS A 840 -12.51 81.82 -29.82
CA LYS A 840 -11.79 80.65 -29.29
C LYS A 840 -12.70 79.77 -28.43
N LYS A 841 -13.41 80.35 -27.44
CA LYS A 841 -14.38 79.60 -26.60
C LYS A 841 -15.50 78.95 -27.42
N VAL A 842 -16.03 79.61 -28.44
CA VAL A 842 -17.05 79.06 -29.34
C VAL A 842 -16.47 77.91 -30.17
N ASN A 843 -15.24 78.03 -30.66
CA ASN A 843 -14.57 76.97 -31.42
C ASN A 843 -14.22 75.76 -30.52
N ASP A 844 -13.79 75.99 -29.28
CA ASP A 844 -13.58 74.94 -28.27
C ASP A 844 -14.89 74.22 -27.93
N LEU A 845 -16.00 74.95 -27.81
CA LEU A 845 -17.33 74.36 -27.62
C LEU A 845 -17.79 73.59 -28.86
N GLN A 846 -17.56 74.08 -30.07
CA GLN A 846 -17.84 73.34 -31.31
C GLN A 846 -17.00 72.07 -31.43
N ASN A 847 -15.72 72.10 -31.03
CA ASN A 847 -14.86 70.92 -31.02
C ASN A 847 -15.31 69.90 -29.97
N LYS A 848 -15.65 70.34 -28.74
CA LYS A 848 -16.27 69.48 -27.72
C LYS A 848 -17.59 68.88 -28.20
N ILE A 849 -18.44 69.65 -28.89
CA ILE A 849 -19.67 69.15 -29.50
C ILE A 849 -19.32 68.07 -30.55
N LYS A 850 -18.42 68.35 -31.50
CA LYS A 850 -17.96 67.36 -32.51
C LYS A 850 -17.39 66.10 -31.88
N ASP A 851 -16.66 66.20 -30.76
CA ASP A 851 -16.11 65.05 -30.04
C ASP A 851 -17.20 64.23 -29.34
N ILE A 852 -18.17 64.90 -28.70
CA ILE A 852 -19.34 64.25 -28.13
C ILE A 852 -20.19 63.60 -29.24
N THR A 853 -20.38 64.27 -30.39
CA THR A 853 -21.09 63.71 -31.54
C THR A 853 -20.34 62.51 -32.13
N ARG A 854 -19.01 62.54 -32.22
CA ARG A 854 -18.19 61.39 -32.66
C ARG A 854 -18.31 60.22 -31.67
N LYS A 855 -18.23 60.46 -30.37
CA LYS A 855 -18.45 59.43 -29.34
C LYS A 855 -19.87 58.86 -29.40
N MET A 856 -20.88 59.71 -29.55
CA MET A 856 -22.27 59.31 -29.71
C MET A 856 -22.48 58.47 -30.97
N MET A 857 -21.90 58.87 -32.11
CA MET A 857 -21.93 58.08 -33.35
C MET A 857 -21.18 56.75 -33.21
N ALA A 858 -20.07 56.70 -32.48
CA ALA A 858 -19.39 55.44 -32.15
C ALA A 858 -20.31 54.52 -31.32
N THR A 859 -20.89 55.01 -30.22
CA THR A 859 -21.84 54.23 -29.39
C THR A 859 -23.11 53.84 -30.14
N LEU A 860 -23.59 54.66 -31.09
CA LEU A 860 -24.69 54.31 -31.98
C LEU A 860 -24.28 53.23 -32.97
N SER A 861 -23.05 53.28 -33.51
CA SER A 861 -22.52 52.23 -34.40
C SER A 861 -22.34 50.89 -33.66
N GLU A 862 -21.77 50.91 -32.46
CA GLU A 862 -21.67 49.76 -31.55
C GLU A 862 -23.06 49.20 -31.23
N LEU A 863 -24.02 50.05 -30.86
CA LEU A 863 -25.40 49.64 -30.59
C LEU A 863 -26.08 49.05 -31.82
N THR A 864 -25.87 49.60 -33.03
CA THR A 864 -26.45 49.03 -34.26
C THR A 864 -25.79 47.72 -34.66
N ILE A 865 -24.50 47.52 -34.41
CA ILE A 865 -23.82 46.23 -34.59
C ILE A 865 -24.40 45.22 -33.60
N HIS A 866 -24.50 45.56 -32.32
CA HIS A 866 -25.11 44.67 -31.31
C HIS A 866 -26.58 44.37 -31.58
N GLN A 867 -27.36 45.30 -32.13
CA GLN A 867 -28.73 45.05 -32.59
C GLN A 867 -28.76 44.12 -33.81
N ALA A 868 -27.86 44.29 -34.78
CA ALA A 868 -27.74 43.40 -35.93
C ALA A 868 -27.32 41.99 -35.53
N ASP A 869 -26.38 41.84 -34.58
CA ASP A 869 -25.94 40.55 -34.06
C ASP A 869 -27.01 39.90 -33.19
N ALA A 870 -27.76 40.66 -32.38
CA ALA A 870 -28.93 40.14 -31.66
C ALA A 870 -30.02 39.64 -32.62
N LEU A 871 -30.26 40.34 -33.74
CA LEU A 871 -31.19 39.90 -34.78
C LEU A 871 -30.70 38.64 -35.51
N LYS A 872 -29.40 38.53 -35.82
CA LYS A 872 -28.81 37.31 -36.39
C LYS A 872 -28.92 36.13 -35.42
N LEU A 873 -28.54 36.31 -34.15
CA LEU A 873 -28.65 35.26 -33.14
C LEU A 873 -30.10 34.83 -32.91
N GLN A 874 -31.06 35.77 -32.98
CA GLN A 874 -32.50 35.44 -32.95
C GLN A 874 -32.94 34.66 -34.19
N GLN A 875 -32.41 34.97 -35.38
CA GLN A 875 -32.66 34.21 -36.61
C GLN A 875 -32.03 32.81 -36.55
N GLU A 876 -30.78 32.68 -36.11
CA GLU A 876 -30.10 31.40 -35.91
C GLU A 876 -30.83 30.54 -34.86
N LYS A 877 -31.27 31.14 -33.75
CA LYS A 877 -32.10 30.46 -32.75
C LYS A 877 -33.40 29.96 -33.38
N ASN A 878 -34.14 30.80 -34.11
CA ASN A 878 -35.38 30.38 -34.77
C ASN A 878 -35.13 29.27 -35.82
N MET A 879 -34.03 29.35 -36.59
CA MET A 879 -33.61 28.29 -37.52
C MET A 879 -33.34 26.97 -36.79
N LYS A 880 -32.60 27.02 -35.66
CA LYS A 880 -32.28 25.85 -34.84
C LYS A 880 -33.50 25.29 -34.10
N ASP A 881 -34.42 26.14 -33.64
CA ASP A 881 -35.71 25.72 -33.07
C ASP A 881 -36.57 25.00 -34.14
N VAL A 882 -36.54 25.44 -35.41
CA VAL A 882 -37.21 24.77 -36.54
C VAL A 882 -36.51 23.46 -36.93
N GLU A 883 -35.17 23.43 -37.03
CA GLU A 883 -34.41 22.19 -37.24
C GLU A 883 -34.70 21.17 -36.11
N LEU A 884 -34.76 21.63 -34.86
CA LEU A 884 -35.08 20.80 -33.70
C LEU A 884 -36.51 20.23 -33.80
N GLN A 885 -37.50 21.06 -34.13
CA GLN A 885 -38.89 20.59 -34.36
C GLN A 885 -38.97 19.57 -35.51
N GLN A 886 -38.24 19.78 -36.60
CA GLN A 886 -38.14 18.80 -37.68
C GLN A 886 -37.46 17.51 -37.23
N SER A 887 -36.41 17.59 -36.40
CA SER A 887 -35.71 16.44 -35.85
C SER A 887 -36.60 15.60 -34.93
N TYR A 888 -37.43 16.23 -34.11
CA TYR A 888 -38.44 15.55 -33.30
C TYR A 888 -39.54 14.93 -34.17
N ALA A 889 -40.04 15.64 -35.18
CA ALA A 889 -41.06 15.10 -36.08
C ALA A 889 -40.57 13.89 -36.89
N ARG A 890 -39.31 13.88 -37.34
CA ARG A 890 -38.68 12.70 -37.97
C ARG A 890 -38.52 11.55 -36.97
N MET A 891 -38.09 11.85 -35.74
CA MET A 891 -37.94 10.86 -34.66
C MET A 891 -39.29 10.21 -34.27
N GLU A 892 -40.38 10.99 -34.20
CA GLU A 892 -41.74 10.47 -33.98
C GLU A 892 -42.23 9.56 -35.13
N GLN A 893 -41.71 9.76 -36.35
CA GLN A 893 -41.98 8.92 -37.52
C GLN A 893 -41.04 7.69 -37.60
N GLY A 894 -40.10 7.55 -36.67
CA GLY A 894 -39.12 6.46 -36.63
C GLY A 894 -37.90 6.65 -37.54
N GLU A 895 -37.72 7.84 -38.12
CA GLU A 895 -36.59 8.18 -38.98
C GLU A 895 -35.44 8.85 -38.19
N PRO A 896 -34.19 8.83 -38.70
CA PRO A 896 -33.07 9.50 -38.05
C PRO A 896 -33.29 11.02 -37.89
N PRO A 897 -32.90 11.62 -36.74
CA PRO A 897 -33.24 13.03 -36.44
C PRO A 897 -32.62 14.08 -37.37
N SER A 898 -31.59 13.74 -38.15
CA SER A 898 -30.95 14.61 -39.14
C SER A 898 -30.35 13.77 -40.27
N GLU A 899 -30.33 14.32 -41.48
CA GLU A 899 -29.74 13.67 -42.67
C GLU A 899 -28.23 13.43 -42.52
N GLU A 900 -27.53 14.18 -41.68
CA GLU A 900 -26.12 13.92 -41.38
C GLU A 900 -25.97 12.64 -40.52
N LEU A 901 -26.81 12.48 -39.49
CA LEU A 901 -26.87 11.25 -38.71
C LEU A 901 -27.39 10.07 -39.54
N GLU A 902 -28.29 10.30 -40.50
CA GLU A 902 -28.71 9.28 -41.47
C GLU A 902 -27.51 8.82 -42.33
N ARG A 903 -26.70 9.75 -42.87
CA ARG A 903 -25.49 9.42 -43.65
C ARG A 903 -24.42 8.74 -42.81
N ASP A 904 -24.31 9.04 -41.52
CA ASP A 904 -23.40 8.36 -40.59
C ASP A 904 -23.91 6.97 -40.20
N TRP A 905 -25.22 6.81 -40.01
CA TRP A 905 -25.86 5.51 -39.82
C TRP A 905 -25.72 4.63 -41.06
N GLN A 906 -25.95 5.16 -42.26
CA GLN A 906 -25.72 4.46 -43.52
C GLN A 906 -24.25 4.04 -43.67
N ARG A 907 -23.29 4.96 -43.43
CA ARG A 907 -21.85 4.63 -43.46
C ARG A 907 -21.43 3.56 -42.45
N THR A 908 -21.98 3.57 -41.23
CA THR A 908 -21.68 2.55 -40.22
C THR A 908 -22.29 1.21 -40.58
N ASN A 909 -23.51 1.19 -41.14
CA ASN A 909 -24.18 -0.02 -41.61
C ASN A 909 -23.46 -0.63 -42.84
N GLU A 910 -22.98 0.20 -43.78
CA GLU A 910 -22.10 -0.22 -44.89
C GLU A 910 -20.76 -0.79 -44.40
N LEU A 911 -20.14 -0.18 -43.39
CA LEU A 911 -18.93 -0.70 -42.74
C LEU A 911 -19.18 -2.04 -42.05
N GLU A 912 -20.33 -2.22 -41.41
CA GLU A 912 -20.70 -3.49 -40.78
C GLU A 912 -21.00 -4.58 -41.81
N GLN A 913 -21.67 -4.25 -42.92
CA GLN A 913 -21.85 -5.16 -44.05
C GLN A 913 -20.52 -5.53 -44.71
N LYS A 914 -19.59 -4.58 -44.89
CA LYS A 914 -18.22 -4.86 -45.34
C LYS A 914 -17.53 -5.85 -44.41
N ARG A 915 -17.50 -5.59 -43.09
CA ARG A 915 -16.91 -6.50 -42.10
C ARG A 915 -17.54 -7.90 -42.12
N LYS A 916 -18.86 -8.01 -42.33
CA LYS A 916 -19.56 -9.30 -42.48
C LYS A 916 -19.16 -10.00 -43.79
N SER A 917 -19.01 -9.28 -44.90
CA SER A 917 -18.52 -9.84 -46.17
C SER A 917 -17.06 -10.28 -46.10
N GLU A 918 -16.17 -9.47 -45.52
CA GLU A 918 -14.76 -9.78 -45.30
C GLU A 918 -14.61 -11.07 -44.46
N ARG A 919 -15.42 -11.22 -43.40
CA ARG A 919 -15.44 -12.44 -42.58
C ARG A 919 -15.84 -13.67 -43.39
N ARG A 920 -16.90 -13.60 -44.21
CA ARG A 920 -17.29 -14.70 -45.12
C ARG A 920 -16.18 -15.05 -46.12
N THR A 921 -15.59 -14.06 -46.79
CA THR A 921 -14.49 -14.33 -47.76
C THR A 921 -13.22 -14.87 -47.10
N ARG A 922 -13.07 -14.71 -45.77
CA ARG A 922 -11.98 -15.31 -45.00
C ARG A 922 -12.30 -16.77 -44.65
N GLU A 923 -13.51 -17.05 -44.17
CA GLU A 923 -14.00 -18.41 -43.92
C GLU A 923 -14.01 -19.25 -45.22
N GLU A 924 -14.34 -18.64 -46.37
CA GLU A 924 -14.26 -19.28 -47.69
C GLU A 924 -12.81 -19.59 -48.09
N ARG A 925 -11.87 -18.65 -47.90
CA ARG A 925 -10.43 -18.89 -48.14
C ARG A 925 -9.84 -19.96 -47.22
N GLU A 926 -10.27 -20.00 -45.96
CA GLU A 926 -9.84 -21.03 -45.00
C GLU A 926 -10.36 -22.43 -45.44
N ARG A 927 -11.60 -22.56 -45.91
CA ARG A 927 -12.12 -23.78 -46.54
C ARG A 927 -11.43 -24.15 -47.86
N GLU A 928 -11.09 -23.17 -48.69
CA GLU A 928 -10.30 -23.41 -49.92
C GLU A 928 -8.93 -23.98 -49.58
N THR A 929 -8.25 -23.48 -48.53
CA THR A 929 -6.96 -24.05 -48.11
C THR A 929 -7.05 -25.51 -47.62
N GLU A 930 -8.17 -25.91 -47.00
CA GLU A 930 -8.44 -27.32 -46.68
C GLU A 930 -8.63 -28.19 -47.93
N HIS A 931 -9.13 -27.62 -49.03
CA HIS A 931 -9.35 -28.33 -50.29
C HIS A 931 -8.06 -28.61 -51.09
N PHE A 932 -6.96 -27.91 -50.78
CA PHE A 932 -5.65 -28.07 -51.42
C PHE A 932 -4.65 -28.93 -50.62
N LEU A 933 -5.10 -29.55 -49.52
CA LEU A 933 -4.31 -30.43 -48.66
C LEU A 933 -4.30 -31.88 -49.16
N LEU A 934 -3.14 -32.36 -49.62
CA LEU A 934 -2.95 -33.77 -49.97
C LEU A 934 -2.78 -34.66 -48.71
N PRO A 935 -3.15 -35.95 -48.75
CA PRO A 935 -2.83 -36.92 -47.70
C PRO A 935 -1.31 -37.04 -47.54
N GLY A 936 -0.77 -36.38 -46.51
CA GLY A 936 0.68 -36.14 -46.35
C GLY A 936 1.04 -34.71 -45.92
N GLY A 937 0.08 -33.77 -45.90
CA GLY A 937 0.26 -32.44 -45.30
C GLY A 937 0.92 -31.39 -46.19
N VAL A 938 1.12 -31.68 -47.49
CA VAL A 938 1.66 -30.72 -48.47
C VAL A 938 0.51 -30.01 -49.19
N ILE A 939 0.52 -28.68 -49.15
CA ILE A 939 -0.47 -27.82 -49.82
C ILE A 939 -0.05 -27.60 -51.28
N THR A 940 -0.90 -27.92 -52.25
CA THR A 940 -0.62 -27.72 -53.68
C THR A 940 -1.44 -26.61 -54.31
N GLN A 941 -0.81 -25.64 -54.96
CA GLN A 941 -1.50 -24.53 -55.66
C GLN A 941 -2.05 -24.89 -57.07
N ALA A 942 -2.28 -26.16 -57.35
CA ALA A 942 -2.83 -26.60 -58.63
C ALA A 942 -4.36 -26.82 -58.50
N GLU A 943 -5.17 -26.12 -59.29
CA GLU A 943 -6.63 -26.37 -59.35
C GLU A 943 -6.89 -27.87 -59.67
N PRO A 944 -7.56 -28.64 -58.78
CA PRO A 944 -7.89 -30.03 -59.08
C PRO A 944 -8.86 -30.08 -60.25
N ARG A 945 -8.46 -30.74 -61.36
CA ARG A 945 -9.29 -30.83 -62.57
C ARG A 945 -10.62 -31.53 -62.25
N PRO A 946 -11.79 -30.92 -62.52
CA PRO A 946 -13.07 -31.59 -62.33
C PRO A 946 -13.16 -32.84 -63.21
N GLN A 947 -13.20 -34.03 -62.59
CA GLN A 947 -13.22 -35.30 -63.34
C GLN A 947 -14.62 -35.75 -63.77
N ALA A 948 -15.69 -35.10 -63.29
CA ALA A 948 -17.07 -35.39 -63.65
C ALA A 948 -17.94 -34.12 -63.66
N TYR A 949 -19.09 -34.22 -64.34
CA TYR A 949 -20.19 -33.25 -64.28
C TYR A 949 -21.45 -33.95 -63.75
N ALA A 950 -22.25 -33.22 -62.96
CA ALA A 950 -23.57 -33.66 -62.52
C ALA A 950 -24.64 -32.91 -63.34
N PRO A 951 -25.46 -33.60 -64.16
CA PRO A 951 -26.55 -32.96 -64.89
C PRO A 951 -27.57 -32.32 -63.95
N SER A 952 -28.06 -31.14 -64.31
CA SER A 952 -28.90 -30.28 -63.45
C SER A 952 -30.41 -30.46 -63.64
N ASP A 953 -30.86 -31.61 -64.16
CA ASP A 953 -32.28 -31.91 -64.35
C ASP A 953 -32.78 -32.85 -63.24
N ASP A 954 -33.91 -32.50 -62.64
CA ASP A 954 -34.45 -33.13 -61.44
C ASP A 954 -34.96 -34.58 -61.65
N ALA A 955 -34.86 -35.35 -60.55
CA ALA A 955 -35.27 -36.75 -60.34
C ALA A 955 -34.23 -37.86 -60.65
N ASP A 956 -34.01 -38.69 -59.62
CA ASP A 956 -33.29 -39.97 -59.55
C ASP A 956 -31.75 -40.01 -59.70
N ILE A 957 -31.10 -40.14 -58.54
CA ILE A 957 -29.78 -40.76 -58.26
C ILE A 957 -28.58 -40.24 -59.08
N GLN A 958 -27.87 -39.27 -58.49
CA GLN A 958 -26.64 -38.69 -59.04
C GLN A 958 -25.43 -39.64 -58.91
N VAL A 959 -25.12 -40.40 -59.97
CA VAL A 959 -23.82 -41.08 -60.13
C VAL A 959 -22.95 -40.31 -61.12
N ALA A 960 -21.81 -39.82 -60.64
CA ALA A 960 -20.84 -39.06 -61.42
C ALA A 960 -20.31 -39.86 -62.63
N ARG A 961 -20.35 -39.27 -63.83
CA ARG A 961 -19.79 -39.86 -65.06
C ARG A 961 -18.53 -39.11 -65.51
N PRO A 962 -17.46 -39.80 -65.92
CA PRO A 962 -16.26 -39.16 -66.42
C PRO A 962 -16.52 -38.47 -67.77
N TYR A 963 -15.85 -37.34 -68.00
CA TYR A 963 -15.89 -36.67 -69.30
C TYR A 963 -15.35 -37.59 -70.40
N GLY A 964 -16.09 -37.68 -71.52
CA GLY A 964 -15.60 -38.34 -72.74
C GLY A 964 -14.45 -37.57 -73.40
N SER A 965 -14.01 -38.04 -74.57
CA SER A 965 -12.84 -37.51 -75.32
C SER A 965 -12.89 -36.02 -75.72
N HIS A 966 -13.98 -35.32 -75.41
CA HIS A 966 -14.21 -33.90 -75.69
C HIS A 966 -14.56 -33.16 -74.39
N ALA A 967 -13.60 -33.05 -73.47
CA ALA A 967 -13.77 -32.28 -72.24
C ALA A 967 -13.84 -30.76 -72.53
N PRO A 968 -14.73 -29.99 -71.88
CA PRO A 968 -14.86 -28.56 -72.11
C PRO A 968 -13.63 -27.80 -71.59
N PHE A 969 -13.04 -26.98 -72.45
CA PHE A 969 -11.89 -26.12 -72.13
C PHE A 969 -12.36 -24.81 -71.49
N LYS A 970 -11.89 -24.50 -70.27
CA LYS A 970 -12.14 -23.22 -69.55
C LYS A 970 -11.51 -22.07 -70.37
N PRO A 971 -12.29 -21.11 -70.91
CA PRO A 971 -11.73 -19.97 -71.64
C PRO A 971 -10.82 -19.15 -70.73
N SER A 972 -9.64 -18.76 -71.24
CA SER A 972 -8.73 -17.87 -70.52
C SER A 972 -9.36 -16.49 -70.33
N GLU A 973 -9.30 -15.96 -69.10
CA GLU A 973 -9.89 -14.66 -68.77
C GLU A 973 -9.29 -13.52 -69.62
N PRO A 974 -10.11 -12.56 -70.09
CA PRO A 974 -9.61 -11.41 -70.83
C PRO A 974 -8.77 -10.51 -69.91
N GLY A 975 -7.49 -10.35 -70.25
CA GLY A 975 -6.53 -9.61 -69.44
C GLY A 975 -6.94 -8.16 -69.17
N ALA A 976 -6.42 -7.61 -68.06
CA ALA A 976 -6.84 -6.37 -67.38
C ALA A 976 -6.70 -5.02 -68.13
N ASN A 977 -6.72 -5.02 -69.47
CA ASN A 977 -6.52 -3.85 -70.33
C ASN A 977 -7.77 -3.41 -71.12
N MET A 978 -8.98 -3.79 -70.70
CA MET A 978 -10.22 -3.19 -71.23
C MET A 978 -10.51 -1.84 -70.56
N ARG A 979 -10.19 -0.77 -71.27
CA ARG A 979 -10.31 0.63 -70.83
C ARG A 979 -11.76 1.03 -70.55
N HIS A 980 -11.99 1.71 -69.44
CA HIS A 980 -13.28 2.31 -69.08
C HIS A 980 -13.80 3.29 -70.14
N ILE A 981 -15.00 3.05 -70.66
CA ILE A 981 -15.75 3.99 -71.50
C ILE A 981 -16.49 4.97 -70.58
N ARG A 982 -16.04 6.22 -70.49
CA ARG A 982 -16.80 7.29 -69.82
C ARG A 982 -18.00 7.68 -70.70
N LYS A 983 -19.22 7.62 -70.14
CA LYS A 983 -20.42 8.20 -70.78
C LYS A 983 -20.34 9.74 -70.70
N PRO A 984 -20.73 10.49 -71.75
CA PRO A 984 -20.72 11.95 -71.74
C PRO A 984 -21.94 12.52 -71.00
N ASN A 985 -21.73 13.57 -70.20
CA ASN A 985 -22.83 14.30 -69.54
C ASN A 985 -23.49 15.28 -70.53
N PRO A 986 -24.83 15.29 -70.66
CA PRO A 986 -25.54 16.31 -71.43
C PRO A 986 -25.52 17.66 -70.68
N LYS A 987 -25.38 18.76 -71.43
CA LYS A 987 -25.52 20.13 -70.88
C LYS A 987 -27.01 20.50 -70.78
N PRO A 988 -27.41 21.26 -69.74
CA PRO A 988 -28.78 21.77 -69.63
C PRO A 988 -29.07 22.82 -70.71
N ILE A 989 -30.33 22.89 -71.13
CA ILE A 989 -30.87 23.89 -72.06
C ILE A 989 -31.56 24.96 -71.21
N GLU A 990 -31.26 26.23 -71.48
CA GLU A 990 -31.95 27.37 -70.87
C GLU A 990 -33.33 27.58 -71.52
N ILE A 991 -34.38 27.64 -70.69
CA ILE A 991 -35.69 28.27 -70.95
C ILE A 991 -36.10 29.01 -69.67
#